data_AF-A0A1G3AI35-F1
#
_entry.id   AF-A0A1G3AI35-F1
#
_cell.length_a   1.000
_cell.length_b   1.000
_cell.length_c   1.000
_cell.angle_alpha   90.00
_cell.angle_beta   90.00
_cell.angle_gamma   90.00
#
_symmetry.space_group_name_H-M   'P 1'
#
loop_
_entity.id
_entity.type
_entity.pdbx_description
1 polymer ?
#
loop_
_entity_poly.entity_id
_entity_poly.type
_entity_poly.pdbx_seq_one_letter_code
_entity_poly.pdbx_strand_id
1 'polypeptide(L)'
;MSRIARTIFRVGPLVFAASLLLGSHEVALALDFPGPAPGEAKGRIDGHRLVLENEVLECSWTVSDGRLKPELLTDKLSGTTLNLTKSECFQVVLAKSPRAESQTVMASHLSVVGEPVLDDVEPSASSPRAAERAGARRMTVDLASGDGNLKIRWQAVLRDGSNYLRQHIELTTTSEPVELVDAVLWDVAVPNARVAGSVDGSPAVSGNLFFACEHPMSWTRILDSAAADEKEARLQCGYPFQATLRPGGSLGRSWVVGIVPERQLRRGFLYYLERERAQPYRPFLHYNNGSEIGCRYWQKQGHGEPGEAEQFRRNQQQVWLENIDAFGSELVAKRGVTMDSFVHDFEWDDENAVWRFHQGYPDGFAPVEQAAQRHGASVGVWLSPWGGYPCRKARIESGRRQGFETNDQGLTLAGPRYYARVRAVCAGMVRQFGVNYFKFDGFGAGNNQTGAGPYASDVESLLRLIDELREIDPHVFVNPSTGSWPSPFWLFWADSIWRQGSDTSLAGKGSQRQQWITYRDGGVYAGVLARGPLYPINALMIHGIYVNHLPLFGNPYDPASQRPTYEPGDIVAEIRSFFGTGTNLQELYVAPDLMTPETWDALAEAANWARENFDVLVDTHWVAGDPAKGEVYGWASWSPRKAILVLRNPDDKPARITLDLATAFELPDGAAQQYVLKSPWKEDADEPPLTASAGRPHTFELQPFDVLSLDALPVVGANAGE
;
A
#
# COMPACT_ATOMS: atom_id res chain seq x y z
N MET A 1 -16.16 0.67 -86.49
CA MET A 1 -15.02 -0.26 -86.66
C MET A 1 -13.87 0.25 -85.80
N SER A 2 -13.19 -0.68 -85.11
CA SER A 2 -11.99 -0.51 -84.28
C SER A 2 -12.16 0.14 -82.89
N ARG A 3 -12.26 -0.74 -81.89
CA ARG A 3 -12.00 -0.48 -80.46
C ARG A 3 -10.50 -0.60 -80.21
N ILE A 4 -9.92 0.24 -79.34
CA ILE A 4 -8.91 -0.12 -78.33
C ILE A 4 -9.01 0.92 -77.22
N ALA A 5 -9.31 0.46 -76.01
CA ALA A 5 -9.42 1.25 -74.79
C ALA A 5 -8.04 1.40 -74.13
N ARG A 6 -7.74 2.61 -73.63
CA ARG A 6 -6.64 2.88 -72.69
C ARG A 6 -7.24 3.26 -71.34
N THR A 7 -7.03 2.42 -70.35
CA THR A 7 -7.35 2.65 -68.94
C THR A 7 -6.21 3.44 -68.30
N ILE A 8 -6.53 4.59 -67.72
CA ILE A 8 -5.62 5.38 -66.87
C ILE A 8 -6.02 5.11 -65.41
N PHE A 9 -5.13 4.48 -64.64
CA PHE A 9 -5.27 4.35 -63.19
C PHE A 9 -4.90 5.67 -62.51
N ARG A 10 -5.82 6.22 -61.71
CA ARG A 10 -5.56 7.30 -60.75
C ARG A 10 -5.09 6.67 -59.43
N VAL A 11 -3.90 7.04 -58.98
CA VAL A 11 -3.38 6.76 -57.64
C VAL A 11 -3.86 7.88 -56.72
N GLY A 12 -4.72 7.55 -55.75
CA GLY A 12 -5.10 8.44 -54.65
C GLY A 12 -4.16 8.25 -53.45
N PRO A 13 -4.02 9.25 -52.56
CA PRO A 13 -3.14 9.14 -51.40
C PRO A 13 -3.77 8.22 -50.36
N LEU A 14 -3.07 7.12 -50.02
CA LEU A 14 -3.37 6.33 -48.84
C LEU A 14 -3.02 7.16 -47.59
N VAL A 15 -4.04 7.67 -46.91
CA VAL A 15 -3.92 8.12 -45.53
C VAL A 15 -3.88 6.86 -44.66
N PHE A 16 -2.71 6.52 -44.14
CA PHE A 16 -2.56 5.51 -43.10
C PHE A 16 -3.12 6.09 -41.81
N ALA A 17 -4.39 5.79 -41.52
CA ALA A 17 -4.94 5.97 -40.19
C ALA A 17 -4.35 4.87 -39.29
N ALA A 18 -3.29 5.20 -38.57
CA ALA A 18 -2.82 4.39 -37.46
C ALA A 18 -3.83 4.54 -36.32
N SER A 19 -4.76 3.59 -36.23
CA SER A 19 -5.61 3.42 -35.06
C SER A 19 -4.72 3.03 -33.89
N LEU A 20 -4.31 4.02 -33.09
CA LEU A 20 -3.87 3.82 -31.72
C LEU A 20 -5.04 3.18 -30.97
N LEU A 21 -5.05 1.85 -30.90
CA LEU A 21 -5.79 1.12 -29.89
C LEU A 21 -5.13 1.46 -28.55
N LEU A 22 -5.53 2.60 -27.98
CA LEU A 22 -5.50 2.79 -26.54
C LEU A 22 -6.43 1.72 -25.99
N GLY A 23 -5.88 0.56 -25.67
CA GLY A 23 -6.56 -0.45 -24.88
C GLY A 23 -6.97 0.22 -23.58
N SER A 24 -8.26 0.51 -23.44
CA SER A 24 -8.88 0.69 -22.15
C SER A 24 -8.70 -0.63 -21.40
N HIS A 25 -7.59 -0.76 -20.68
CA HIS A 25 -7.49 -1.74 -19.61
C HIS A 25 -8.54 -1.34 -18.58
N GLU A 26 -9.76 -1.87 -18.70
CA GLU A 26 -10.60 -2.06 -17.54
C GLU A 26 -9.73 -2.84 -16.55
N VAL A 27 -9.22 -2.14 -15.53
CA VAL A 27 -8.53 -2.79 -14.42
C VAL A 27 -9.61 -3.55 -13.67
N ALA A 28 -9.89 -4.77 -14.14
CA ALA A 28 -10.62 -5.76 -13.38
C ALA A 28 -9.99 -5.84 -11.97
N LEU A 29 -10.81 -6.02 -10.94
CA LEU A 29 -10.32 -6.25 -9.59
C LEU A 29 -9.30 -7.40 -9.64
N ALA A 30 -8.08 -7.14 -9.16
CA ALA A 30 -7.00 -8.12 -9.24
C ALA A 30 -7.27 -9.35 -8.35
N LEU A 31 -8.19 -9.27 -7.39
CA LEU A 31 -8.49 -10.34 -6.45
C LEU A 31 -9.97 -10.70 -6.43
N ASP A 32 -10.28 -11.99 -6.62
CA ASP A 32 -11.61 -12.55 -6.44
C ASP A 32 -11.94 -12.80 -4.97
N PHE A 33 -13.22 -12.76 -4.62
CA PHE A 33 -13.67 -13.13 -3.27
C PHE A 33 -13.49 -14.65 -3.07
N PRO A 34 -12.88 -15.13 -1.97
CA PRO A 34 -12.52 -16.55 -1.79
C PRO A 34 -13.69 -17.46 -1.37
N GLY A 35 -14.92 -17.13 -1.77
CA GLY A 35 -16.13 -17.87 -1.42
C GLY A 35 -17.26 -17.56 -2.41
N PRO A 36 -18.52 -17.90 -2.08
CA PRO A 36 -19.67 -17.56 -2.90
C PRO A 36 -19.72 -16.05 -3.17
N ALA A 37 -20.02 -15.65 -4.41
CA ALA A 37 -20.04 -14.25 -4.79
C ALA A 37 -20.99 -13.42 -3.88
N PRO A 38 -20.54 -12.28 -3.31
CA PRO A 38 -21.38 -11.47 -2.42
C PRO A 38 -22.68 -10.93 -3.05
N GLY A 39 -22.70 -10.78 -4.37
CA GLY A 39 -23.88 -10.35 -5.12
C GLY A 39 -24.20 -8.86 -4.97
N GLU A 40 -25.36 -8.47 -5.51
CA GLU A 40 -25.85 -7.09 -5.48
C GLU A 40 -26.27 -6.65 -4.08
N ALA A 41 -26.02 -5.38 -3.76
CA ALA A 41 -26.45 -4.76 -2.52
C ALA A 41 -27.95 -4.47 -2.57
N LYS A 42 -28.65 -4.82 -1.48
CA LYS A 42 -30.08 -4.57 -1.29
C LYS A 42 -30.27 -3.74 -0.03
N GLY A 43 -31.29 -2.89 -0.03
CA GLY A 43 -31.66 -2.11 1.14
C GLY A 43 -33.17 -1.94 1.26
N ARG A 44 -33.65 -1.80 2.49
CA ARG A 44 -35.06 -1.49 2.78
C ARG A 44 -35.23 -0.68 4.05
N ILE A 45 -36.33 0.08 4.10
CA ILE A 45 -36.87 0.72 5.30
C ILE A 45 -38.23 0.09 5.56
N ASP A 46 -38.39 -0.60 6.69
CA ASP A 46 -39.63 -1.26 7.10
C ASP A 46 -40.09 -0.69 8.45
N GLY A 47 -40.99 0.29 8.39
CA GLY A 47 -41.38 1.08 9.56
C GLY A 47 -40.16 1.75 10.21
N HIS A 48 -39.82 1.31 11.42
CA HIS A 48 -38.67 1.81 12.18
C HIS A 48 -37.37 1.05 11.92
N ARG A 49 -37.39 -0.02 11.12
CA ARG A 49 -36.23 -0.89 10.88
C ARG A 49 -35.54 -0.53 9.56
N LEU A 50 -34.23 -0.32 9.62
CA LEU A 50 -33.35 -0.02 8.48
C LEU A 50 -32.49 -1.25 8.20
N VAL A 51 -32.45 -1.73 6.96
CA VAL A 51 -31.69 -2.94 6.62
C VAL A 51 -30.86 -2.73 5.35
N LEU A 52 -29.61 -3.18 5.39
CA LEU A 52 -28.74 -3.37 4.22
C LEU A 52 -28.23 -4.82 4.20
N GLU A 53 -28.31 -5.47 3.04
CA GLU A 53 -27.92 -6.88 2.90
C GLU A 53 -27.44 -7.22 1.49
N ASN A 54 -26.74 -8.34 1.36
CA ASN A 54 -26.50 -9.04 0.10
C ASN A 54 -26.45 -10.55 0.39
N GLU A 55 -25.79 -11.36 -0.44
CA GLU A 55 -25.77 -12.82 -0.28
C GLU A 55 -24.84 -13.28 0.87
N VAL A 56 -23.94 -12.44 1.36
CA VAL A 56 -22.97 -12.81 2.42
C VAL A 56 -23.23 -12.16 3.76
N LEU A 57 -23.91 -11.00 3.80
CA LEU A 57 -24.17 -10.28 5.04
C LEU A 57 -25.55 -9.62 5.11
N GLU A 58 -26.05 -9.42 6.32
CA GLU A 58 -27.15 -8.49 6.65
C GLU A 58 -26.76 -7.66 7.86
N CYS A 59 -26.96 -6.34 7.80
CA CYS A 59 -26.90 -5.44 8.94
C CYS A 59 -28.23 -4.71 9.08
N SER A 60 -28.70 -4.53 10.32
CA SER A 60 -29.89 -3.74 10.59
C SER A 60 -29.76 -2.80 11.78
N TRP A 61 -30.54 -1.72 11.70
CA TRP A 61 -30.63 -0.64 12.68
C TRP A 61 -32.09 -0.30 12.92
N THR A 62 -32.36 0.40 14.03
CA THR A 62 -33.69 0.92 14.35
C THR A 62 -33.65 2.43 14.52
N VAL A 63 -34.72 3.08 14.05
CA VAL A 63 -35.04 4.49 14.31
C VAL A 63 -36.40 4.55 15.01
N SER A 64 -36.36 4.38 16.32
CA SER A 64 -37.53 4.35 17.21
C SER A 64 -37.44 5.53 18.18
N ASP A 65 -38.57 6.18 18.48
CA ASP A 65 -38.64 7.36 19.36
C ASP A 65 -37.65 8.48 18.95
N GLY A 66 -37.39 8.61 17.64
CA GLY A 66 -36.45 9.58 17.09
C GLY A 66 -34.98 9.31 17.43
N ARG A 67 -34.60 8.07 17.79
CA ARG A 67 -33.24 7.67 18.17
C ARG A 67 -32.71 6.56 17.25
N LEU A 68 -31.43 6.65 16.88
CA LEU A 68 -30.74 5.63 16.07
C LEU A 68 -30.04 4.60 16.97
N LYS A 69 -30.28 3.31 16.72
CA LYS A 69 -29.64 2.18 17.43
C LYS A 69 -29.26 1.06 16.46
N PRO A 70 -28.13 0.36 16.66
CA PRO A 70 -27.83 -0.86 15.92
C PRO A 70 -28.70 -2.00 16.46
N GLU A 71 -29.09 -2.92 15.60
CA GLU A 71 -29.96 -4.05 15.96
C GLU A 71 -29.24 -5.38 15.79
N LEU A 72 -28.73 -5.65 14.58
CA LEU A 72 -28.26 -6.97 14.19
C LEU A 72 -27.12 -6.90 13.16
N LEU A 73 -26.23 -7.89 13.22
CA LEU A 73 -25.33 -8.28 12.15
C LEU A 73 -25.45 -9.80 11.93
N THR A 74 -25.67 -10.23 10.70
CA THR A 74 -25.76 -11.65 10.32
C THR A 74 -24.67 -12.00 9.32
N ASP A 75 -23.88 -13.01 9.65
CA ASP A 75 -23.00 -13.71 8.70
C ASP A 75 -23.82 -14.78 8.00
N LYS A 76 -24.17 -14.53 6.73
CA LYS A 76 -25.01 -15.44 5.94
C LYS A 76 -24.24 -16.65 5.43
N LEU A 77 -22.91 -16.61 5.43
CA LEU A 77 -22.09 -17.77 5.09
C LEU A 77 -22.11 -18.82 6.21
N SER A 78 -22.01 -18.40 7.47
CA SER A 78 -22.09 -19.32 8.61
C SER A 78 -23.50 -19.50 9.19
N GLY A 79 -24.44 -18.62 8.84
CA GLY A 79 -25.78 -18.56 9.44
C GLY A 79 -25.79 -18.00 10.87
N THR A 80 -24.66 -17.45 11.34
CA THR A 80 -24.55 -16.89 12.69
C THR A 80 -25.01 -15.45 12.74
N THR A 81 -25.43 -15.00 13.92
CA THR A 81 -26.00 -13.67 14.10
C THR A 81 -25.51 -13.06 15.42
N LEU A 82 -25.07 -11.82 15.33
CA LEU A 82 -24.62 -10.99 16.44
C LEU A 82 -25.71 -9.98 16.81
N ASN A 83 -26.15 -10.03 18.06
CA ASN A 83 -27.13 -9.09 18.59
C ASN A 83 -26.43 -7.79 19.04
N LEU A 84 -26.81 -6.67 18.43
CA LEU A 84 -26.21 -5.36 18.67
C LEU A 84 -27.08 -4.42 19.52
N THR A 85 -28.22 -4.90 20.05
CA THR A 85 -29.19 -4.05 20.77
C THR A 85 -28.65 -3.40 22.04
N LYS A 86 -27.58 -3.95 22.62
CA LYS A 86 -26.86 -3.37 23.77
C LYS A 86 -25.73 -2.40 23.37
N SER A 87 -25.49 -2.21 22.08
CA SER A 87 -24.42 -1.38 21.53
C SER A 87 -24.91 0.01 21.11
N GLU A 88 -23.96 0.84 20.72
CA GLU A 88 -24.17 2.15 20.09
C GLU A 88 -23.69 2.09 18.64
N CYS A 89 -24.32 2.86 17.74
CA CYS A 89 -23.81 2.99 16.37
C CYS A 89 -22.44 3.67 16.37
N PHE A 90 -22.28 4.67 17.23
CA PHE A 90 -21.03 5.37 17.50
C PHE A 90 -21.16 6.19 18.79
N GLN A 91 -20.03 6.65 19.31
CA GLN A 91 -19.93 7.61 20.41
C GLN A 91 -18.87 8.65 20.04
N VAL A 92 -19.14 9.92 20.31
CA VAL A 92 -18.16 11.01 20.14
C VAL A 92 -17.84 11.61 21.50
N VAL A 93 -16.56 11.85 21.75
CA VAL A 93 -16.06 12.37 23.02
C VAL A 93 -15.63 13.81 22.82
N LEU A 94 -16.31 14.72 23.52
CA LEU A 94 -16.11 16.16 23.41
C LEU A 94 -15.38 16.68 24.64
N ALA A 95 -14.37 17.54 24.46
CA ALA A 95 -13.80 18.28 25.58
C ALA A 95 -14.80 19.36 26.06
N LYS A 96 -14.83 19.61 27.37
CA LYS A 96 -15.65 20.67 27.96
C LYS A 96 -14.80 21.77 28.55
N SER A 97 -14.02 22.47 27.74
CA SER A 97 -13.23 23.61 28.20
C SER A 97 -14.11 24.63 28.97
N PRO A 98 -13.71 25.10 30.19
CA PRO A 98 -12.45 24.84 30.90
C PRO A 98 -12.48 23.63 31.89
N ARG A 99 -13.55 22.82 31.91
CA ARG A 99 -13.63 21.62 32.75
C ARG A 99 -12.70 20.53 32.22
N ALA A 100 -12.08 19.79 33.14
CA ALA A 100 -11.18 18.69 32.81
C ALA A 100 -11.92 17.44 32.30
N GLU A 101 -13.21 17.28 32.63
CA GLU A 101 -14.00 16.11 32.24
C GLU A 101 -14.54 16.25 30.81
N SER A 102 -14.33 15.22 30.00
CA SER A 102 -14.94 15.09 28.67
C SER A 102 -16.40 14.66 28.77
N GLN A 103 -17.20 15.01 27.77
CA GLN A 103 -18.56 14.51 27.60
C GLN A 103 -18.62 13.49 26.46
N THR A 104 -19.09 12.29 26.75
CA THR A 104 -19.47 11.32 25.72
C THR A 104 -20.88 11.58 25.23
N VAL A 105 -21.04 11.70 23.91
CA VAL A 105 -22.32 11.79 23.23
C VAL A 105 -22.52 10.51 22.42
N MET A 106 -23.49 9.69 22.84
CA MET A 106 -23.85 8.45 22.16
C MET A 106 -24.81 8.74 21.00
N ALA A 107 -24.76 7.94 19.94
CA ALA A 107 -25.69 8.05 18.82
C ALA A 107 -27.16 8.03 19.28
N SER A 108 -27.49 7.16 20.23
CA SER A 108 -28.84 7.06 20.81
C SER A 108 -29.26 8.27 21.66
N HIS A 109 -28.35 9.16 22.04
CA HIS A 109 -28.65 10.41 22.75
C HIS A 109 -28.91 11.59 21.80
N LEU A 110 -28.65 11.43 20.50
CA LEU A 110 -28.94 12.43 19.47
C LEU A 110 -30.37 12.28 18.94
N SER A 111 -30.97 13.38 18.50
CA SER A 111 -32.30 13.36 17.90
C SER A 111 -32.15 13.19 16.39
N VAL A 112 -32.90 12.27 15.81
CA VAL A 112 -33.02 12.15 14.35
C VAL A 112 -33.70 13.40 13.79
N VAL A 113 -33.12 13.96 12.73
CA VAL A 113 -33.59 15.14 12.03
C VAL A 113 -34.08 14.72 10.65
N GLY A 114 -35.39 14.80 10.43
CA GLY A 114 -36.01 14.30 9.20
C GLY A 114 -36.21 12.79 9.20
N GLU A 115 -36.55 12.24 8.04
CA GLU A 115 -36.74 10.79 7.85
C GLU A 115 -35.44 10.12 7.38
N PRO A 116 -35.17 8.85 7.76
CA PRO A 116 -34.10 8.07 7.16
C PRO A 116 -34.23 7.99 5.63
N VAL A 117 -33.10 8.11 4.94
CA VAL A 117 -33.06 8.09 3.48
C VAL A 117 -32.31 6.85 3.01
N LEU A 118 -32.93 6.11 2.09
CA LEU A 118 -32.29 5.01 1.38
C LEU A 118 -32.17 5.40 -0.09
N ASP A 119 -30.95 5.49 -0.58
CA ASP A 119 -30.63 5.89 -1.94
C ASP A 119 -29.65 4.92 -2.62
N ASP A 120 -29.71 4.89 -3.95
CA ASP A 120 -28.74 4.20 -4.79
C ASP A 120 -27.54 5.13 -5.05
N VAL A 121 -26.33 4.58 -4.96
CA VAL A 121 -25.10 5.28 -5.29
C VAL A 121 -24.61 4.77 -6.64
N GLU A 122 -24.57 5.67 -7.62
CA GLU A 122 -24.14 5.34 -8.97
C GLU A 122 -22.66 4.93 -9.01
N PRO A 123 -22.31 3.92 -9.82
CA PRO A 123 -20.91 3.56 -10.06
C PRO A 123 -20.16 4.66 -10.82
N SER A 124 -18.90 4.85 -10.50
CA SER A 124 -17.96 5.72 -11.20
C SER A 124 -16.90 4.86 -11.89
N ALA A 125 -17.13 4.52 -13.16
CA ALA A 125 -16.25 3.64 -13.94
C ALA A 125 -14.79 4.15 -14.02
N SER A 126 -14.61 5.47 -14.00
CA SER A 126 -13.28 6.11 -14.03
C SER A 126 -12.65 6.28 -12.64
N SER A 127 -13.31 5.83 -11.56
CA SER A 127 -12.73 6.02 -10.22
C SER A 127 -11.42 5.23 -10.10
N PRO A 128 -10.36 5.86 -9.53
CA PRO A 128 -9.13 5.16 -9.19
C PRO A 128 -9.38 4.04 -8.16
N ARG A 129 -10.28 4.27 -7.21
CA ARG A 129 -10.65 3.30 -6.18
C ARG A 129 -11.64 2.28 -6.77
N ALA A 130 -11.30 1.00 -6.71
CA ALA A 130 -12.09 -0.02 -7.39
C ALA A 130 -13.50 -0.21 -6.80
N ALA A 131 -13.68 -0.03 -5.50
CA ALA A 131 -15.00 -0.09 -4.85
C ALA A 131 -15.99 0.91 -5.49
N GLU A 132 -15.54 2.10 -5.86
CA GLU A 132 -16.39 3.14 -6.42
C GLU A 132 -16.84 2.86 -7.85
N ARG A 133 -16.27 1.87 -8.53
CA ARG A 133 -16.72 1.38 -9.83
C ARG A 133 -17.96 0.49 -9.74
N ALA A 134 -18.33 0.06 -8.54
CA ALA A 134 -19.54 -0.71 -8.27
C ALA A 134 -20.64 0.20 -7.70
N GLY A 135 -21.89 -0.12 -8.03
CA GLY A 135 -23.06 0.51 -7.43
C GLY A 135 -23.15 0.25 -5.92
N ALA A 136 -23.98 1.00 -5.22
CA ALA A 136 -24.20 0.79 -3.79
C ALA A 136 -25.63 1.11 -3.35
N ARG A 137 -26.01 0.52 -2.22
CA ARG A 137 -27.13 0.99 -1.39
C ARG A 137 -26.58 1.76 -0.21
N ARG A 138 -27.12 2.97 -0.01
CA ARG A 138 -26.74 3.84 1.10
C ARG A 138 -27.94 4.17 1.96
N MET A 139 -27.79 3.93 3.26
CA MET A 139 -28.71 4.41 4.30
C MET A 139 -28.12 5.67 4.93
N THR A 140 -28.89 6.74 5.03
CA THR A 140 -28.47 8.01 5.63
C THR A 140 -29.44 8.42 6.75
N VAL A 141 -28.92 8.81 7.90
CA VAL A 141 -29.67 9.37 9.03
C VAL A 141 -28.96 10.63 9.53
N ASP A 142 -29.65 11.76 9.47
CA ASP A 142 -29.15 13.02 10.01
C ASP A 142 -29.54 13.14 11.49
N LEU A 143 -28.58 13.51 12.34
CA LEU A 143 -28.68 13.53 13.80
C LEU A 143 -28.26 14.91 14.32
N ALA A 144 -28.89 15.37 15.42
CA ALA A 144 -28.50 16.60 16.10
C ALA A 144 -28.45 16.46 17.62
N SER A 145 -27.53 17.19 18.25
CA SER A 145 -27.49 17.37 19.70
C SER A 145 -28.73 18.12 20.19
N GLY A 146 -29.06 18.00 21.49
CA GLY A 146 -30.25 18.64 22.06
C GLY A 146 -30.27 20.17 21.97
N ASP A 147 -29.10 20.80 21.86
CA ASP A 147 -28.93 22.24 21.62
C ASP A 147 -28.89 22.62 20.13
N GLY A 148 -28.89 21.62 19.23
CA GLY A 148 -28.79 21.79 17.78
C GLY A 148 -27.42 22.23 17.26
N ASN A 149 -26.40 22.40 18.11
CA ASN A 149 -25.10 22.90 17.67
C ASN A 149 -24.33 21.83 16.89
N LEU A 150 -24.19 20.63 17.45
CA LEU A 150 -23.52 19.50 16.82
C LEU A 150 -24.51 18.76 15.90
N LYS A 151 -24.16 18.69 14.62
CA LYS A 151 -24.88 17.90 13.62
C LYS A 151 -24.01 16.76 13.16
N ILE A 152 -24.60 15.57 13.07
CA ILE A 152 -23.90 14.37 12.62
C ILE A 152 -24.73 13.70 11.54
N ARG A 153 -24.15 13.56 10.35
CA ARG A 153 -24.70 12.70 9.30
C ARG A 153 -24.10 11.32 9.46
N TRP A 154 -24.92 10.33 9.80
CA TRP A 154 -24.53 8.93 9.81
C TRP A 154 -24.93 8.27 8.49
N GLN A 155 -24.03 7.47 7.93
CA GLN A 155 -24.28 6.70 6.71
C GLN A 155 -23.81 5.26 6.86
N ALA A 156 -24.58 4.32 6.33
CA ALA A 156 -24.15 2.95 6.08
C ALA A 156 -24.19 2.67 4.57
N VAL A 157 -23.13 2.10 4.03
CA VAL A 157 -22.95 1.84 2.59
C VAL A 157 -22.59 0.38 2.38
N LEU A 158 -23.39 -0.29 1.55
CA LEU A 158 -23.10 -1.63 1.04
C LEU A 158 -22.99 -1.55 -0.48
N ARG A 159 -21.84 -1.92 -1.03
CA ARG A 159 -21.58 -1.91 -2.48
C ARG A 159 -21.79 -3.29 -3.09
N ASP A 160 -22.13 -3.32 -4.37
CA ASP A 160 -22.25 -4.58 -5.11
C ASP A 160 -20.93 -5.36 -5.07
N GLY A 161 -21.03 -6.65 -4.80
CA GLY A 161 -19.89 -7.55 -4.66
C GLY A 161 -19.09 -7.37 -3.37
N SER A 162 -19.47 -6.49 -2.44
CA SER A 162 -18.71 -6.32 -1.19
C SER A 162 -19.01 -7.41 -0.16
N ASN A 163 -17.97 -7.95 0.47
CA ASN A 163 -18.08 -8.82 1.65
C ASN A 163 -18.10 -8.04 2.98
N TYR A 164 -18.33 -6.74 2.91
CA TYR A 164 -18.24 -5.82 4.02
C TYR A 164 -19.25 -4.70 3.89
N LEU A 165 -19.59 -4.10 5.03
CA LEU A 165 -20.42 -2.92 5.14
C LEU A 165 -19.60 -1.80 5.80
N ARG A 166 -19.56 -0.64 5.15
CA ARG A 166 -18.89 0.57 5.67
C ARG A 166 -19.92 1.47 6.33
N GLN A 167 -19.58 1.98 7.49
CA GLN A 167 -20.30 3.04 8.17
C GLN A 167 -19.42 4.30 8.20
N HIS A 168 -20.05 5.46 8.16
CA HIS A 168 -19.39 6.76 8.15
C HIS A 168 -20.17 7.76 8.99
N ILE A 169 -19.46 8.62 9.70
CA ILE A 169 -20.02 9.84 10.28
C ILE A 169 -19.32 11.05 9.70
N GLU A 170 -20.10 12.07 9.39
CA GLU A 170 -19.64 13.42 9.13
C GLU A 170 -20.21 14.35 10.21
N LEU A 171 -19.33 14.97 10.98
CA LEU A 171 -19.66 15.92 12.04
C LEU A 171 -19.51 17.35 11.52
N THR A 172 -20.51 18.18 11.79
CA THR A 172 -20.48 19.63 11.52
C THR A 172 -21.00 20.39 12.75
N THR A 173 -20.65 21.68 12.83
CA THR A 173 -21.15 22.59 13.87
C THR A 173 -21.86 23.77 13.23
N THR A 174 -22.90 24.30 13.90
CA THR A 174 -23.70 25.40 13.35
C THR A 174 -23.30 26.76 13.90
N SER A 175 -23.16 26.89 15.22
CA SER A 175 -22.94 28.18 15.88
C SER A 175 -21.64 28.26 16.65
N GLU A 176 -21.26 27.21 17.38
CA GLU A 176 -20.10 27.21 18.27
C GLU A 176 -19.10 26.10 17.95
N PRO A 177 -17.78 26.36 18.05
CA PRO A 177 -16.77 25.33 17.91
C PRO A 177 -16.94 24.20 18.92
N VAL A 178 -16.64 22.98 18.49
CA VAL A 178 -16.63 21.78 19.34
C VAL A 178 -15.24 21.15 19.28
N GLU A 179 -14.66 20.90 20.44
CA GLU A 179 -13.38 20.21 20.57
C GLU A 179 -13.62 18.70 20.68
N LEU A 180 -13.20 17.96 19.65
CA LEU A 180 -13.31 16.50 19.57
C LEU A 180 -12.03 15.87 20.10
N VAL A 181 -12.21 14.93 21.03
CA VAL A 181 -11.11 14.22 21.71
C VAL A 181 -11.00 12.78 21.21
N ASP A 182 -12.13 12.14 20.94
CA ASP A 182 -12.16 10.73 20.55
C ASP A 182 -13.47 10.39 19.85
N ALA A 183 -13.48 9.29 19.11
CA ALA A 183 -14.70 8.65 18.67
C ALA A 183 -14.58 7.13 18.83
N VAL A 184 -15.57 6.54 19.49
CA VAL A 184 -15.72 5.09 19.60
C VAL A 184 -16.71 4.66 18.52
N LEU A 185 -16.23 3.95 17.52
CA LEU A 185 -16.98 3.61 16.30
C LEU A 185 -17.51 2.18 16.32
N TRP A 186 -16.80 1.30 17.00
CA TRP A 186 -17.33 0.00 17.42
C TRP A 186 -17.30 -0.09 18.93
N ASP A 187 -18.41 -0.54 19.52
CA ASP A 187 -18.50 -0.87 20.94
C ASP A 187 -19.48 -2.03 21.13
N VAL A 188 -18.97 -3.24 20.94
CA VAL A 188 -19.79 -4.44 20.71
C VAL A 188 -19.29 -5.61 21.57
N ALA A 189 -20.22 -6.33 22.19
CA ALA A 189 -19.92 -7.62 22.79
C ALA A 189 -19.79 -8.65 21.67
N VAL A 190 -18.62 -9.27 21.54
CA VAL A 190 -18.34 -10.22 20.45
C VAL A 190 -17.53 -11.38 21.02
N PRO A 191 -17.99 -12.63 20.86
CA PRO A 191 -17.32 -13.79 21.44
C PRO A 191 -15.95 -14.03 20.77
N ASN A 192 -14.93 -14.37 21.57
CA ASN A 192 -13.59 -14.73 21.07
C ASN A 192 -12.91 -13.66 20.20
N ALA A 193 -13.29 -12.39 20.36
CA ALA A 193 -12.67 -11.28 19.65
C ALA A 193 -11.19 -11.10 20.04
N ARG A 194 -10.34 -10.83 19.05
CA ARG A 194 -8.92 -10.52 19.23
C ARG A 194 -8.48 -9.39 18.31
N VAL A 195 -7.46 -8.65 18.70
CA VAL A 195 -6.76 -7.72 17.78
C VAL A 195 -5.84 -8.53 16.88
N ALA A 196 -5.87 -8.27 15.57
CA ALA A 196 -5.02 -8.92 14.57
C ALA A 196 -3.80 -8.03 14.25
N GLY A 197 -2.97 -7.80 15.28
CA GLY A 197 -1.76 -6.99 15.19
C GLY A 197 -1.41 -6.35 16.53
N SER A 198 -0.31 -5.61 16.54
CA SER A 198 0.24 -4.91 17.72
C SER A 198 0.56 -3.43 17.45
N VAL A 199 0.06 -2.90 16.35
CA VAL A 199 0.26 -1.50 15.93
C VAL A 199 -1.07 -0.76 15.85
N ASP A 200 -1.04 0.57 15.90
CA ASP A 200 -2.21 1.39 15.61
C ASP A 200 -2.77 1.03 14.23
N GLY A 201 -4.08 1.09 14.08
CA GLY A 201 -4.77 0.69 12.87
C GLY A 201 -4.85 -0.82 12.67
N SER A 202 -4.56 -1.64 13.69
CA SER A 202 -4.80 -3.09 13.63
C SER A 202 -6.29 -3.40 13.69
N PRO A 203 -6.85 -4.19 12.75
CA PRO A 203 -8.24 -4.62 12.81
C PRO A 203 -8.44 -5.63 13.95
N ALA A 204 -9.68 -5.79 14.40
CA ALA A 204 -10.08 -6.88 15.28
C ALA A 204 -10.84 -7.95 14.50
N VAL A 205 -10.74 -9.19 14.98
CA VAL A 205 -11.30 -10.37 14.30
C VAL A 205 -11.99 -11.29 15.30
N SER A 206 -13.06 -11.94 14.85
CA SER A 206 -13.84 -12.90 15.63
C SER A 206 -14.45 -13.95 14.69
N GLY A 207 -13.89 -15.15 14.67
CA GLY A 207 -14.28 -16.18 13.71
C GLY A 207 -14.13 -15.67 12.28
N ASN A 208 -15.25 -15.60 11.56
CA ASN A 208 -15.35 -15.13 10.17
C ASN A 208 -15.55 -13.62 10.04
N LEU A 209 -15.57 -12.88 11.15
CA LEU A 209 -15.81 -11.44 11.16
C LEU A 209 -14.50 -10.67 11.33
N PHE A 210 -14.40 -9.52 10.65
CA PHE A 210 -13.42 -8.48 10.97
C PHE A 210 -14.11 -7.14 11.20
N PHE A 211 -13.53 -6.34 12.11
CA PHE A 211 -13.99 -5.00 12.49
C PHE A 211 -12.81 -4.04 12.49
N ALA A 212 -13.00 -2.82 11.98
CA ALA A 212 -11.95 -1.81 12.06
C ALA A 212 -12.49 -0.38 11.94
N CYS A 213 -11.75 0.57 12.51
CA CYS A 213 -11.80 1.97 12.10
C CYS A 213 -10.80 2.15 10.96
N GLU A 214 -11.21 2.80 9.87
CA GLU A 214 -10.45 2.87 8.62
C GLU A 214 -9.41 3.99 8.65
N HIS A 215 -8.45 3.92 9.59
CA HIS A 215 -7.42 4.93 9.74
C HIS A 215 -6.11 4.34 10.29
N PRO A 216 -4.91 4.72 9.79
CA PRO A 216 -3.66 4.14 10.27
C PRO A 216 -3.38 4.39 11.77
N MET A 217 -3.90 5.49 12.31
CA MET A 217 -3.79 5.86 13.73
C MET A 217 -5.00 5.44 14.60
N SER A 218 -5.91 4.61 14.09
CA SER A 218 -7.05 4.18 14.92
C SER A 218 -6.59 3.25 16.04
N TRP A 219 -7.27 3.28 17.18
CA TRP A 219 -7.03 2.32 18.26
C TRP A 219 -8.06 1.19 18.22
N THR A 220 -7.65 0.01 18.65
CA THR A 220 -8.50 -1.18 18.78
C THR A 220 -8.15 -1.89 20.09
N ARG A 221 -9.16 -2.25 20.89
CA ARG A 221 -8.97 -2.92 22.18
C ARG A 221 -10.04 -3.96 22.45
N ILE A 222 -9.65 -5.01 23.17
CA ILE A 222 -10.55 -6.00 23.74
C ILE A 222 -10.59 -5.75 25.24
N LEU A 223 -11.76 -5.41 25.77
CA LEU A 223 -11.98 -5.19 27.18
C LEU A 223 -12.55 -6.48 27.79
N ASP A 224 -12.05 -6.84 28.97
CA ASP A 224 -12.69 -7.87 29.79
C ASP A 224 -14.13 -7.46 30.09
N SER A 225 -15.00 -8.45 30.27
CA SER A 225 -16.39 -8.18 30.59
C SER A 225 -16.52 -7.32 31.85
N ALA A 226 -17.25 -6.21 31.73
CA ALA A 226 -17.46 -5.25 32.80
C ALA A 226 -18.47 -5.71 33.86
N ALA A 227 -19.22 -6.79 33.61
CA ALA A 227 -20.27 -7.29 34.49
C ALA A 227 -20.12 -8.80 34.75
N ALA A 228 -20.34 -9.23 35.99
CA ALA A 228 -20.27 -10.64 36.40
C ALA A 228 -21.21 -11.57 35.60
N ASP A 229 -22.23 -11.00 34.96
CA ASP A 229 -23.26 -11.71 34.20
C ASP A 229 -23.02 -11.69 32.67
N GLU A 230 -22.10 -10.86 32.19
CA GLU A 230 -21.71 -10.83 30.77
C GLU A 230 -20.47 -11.70 30.61
N LYS A 231 -20.57 -12.79 29.84
CA LYS A 231 -19.45 -13.72 29.64
C LYS A 231 -18.56 -13.33 28.45
N GLU A 232 -19.02 -12.42 27.61
CA GLU A 232 -18.36 -12.08 26.35
C GLU A 232 -17.47 -10.86 26.52
N ALA A 233 -16.29 -10.92 25.90
CA ALA A 233 -15.38 -9.79 25.82
C ALA A 233 -16.00 -8.68 24.97
N ARG A 234 -15.66 -7.43 25.29
CA ARG A 234 -16.18 -6.25 24.60
C ARG A 234 -15.11 -5.67 23.68
N LEU A 235 -15.38 -5.69 22.39
CA LEU A 235 -14.53 -5.12 21.35
C LEU A 235 -14.84 -3.65 21.19
N GLN A 236 -13.79 -2.83 21.19
CA GLN A 236 -13.88 -1.41 20.87
C GLN A 236 -12.86 -1.00 19.82
N CYS A 237 -13.32 -0.21 18.85
CA CYS A 237 -12.45 0.45 17.86
C CYS A 237 -12.82 1.93 17.81
N GLY A 238 -11.82 2.78 17.63
CA GLY A 238 -12.04 4.21 17.59
C GLY A 238 -10.87 5.01 17.06
N TYR A 239 -10.99 6.33 17.10
CA TYR A 239 -9.99 7.23 16.57
C TYR A 239 -9.82 8.45 17.49
N PRO A 240 -8.58 8.74 17.96
CA PRO A 240 -8.31 9.84 18.86
C PRO A 240 -8.30 11.15 18.06
N PHE A 241 -9.37 11.93 18.14
CA PHE A 241 -9.40 13.26 17.56
C PHE A 241 -8.53 14.22 18.38
N GLN A 242 -7.75 15.05 17.70
CA GLN A 242 -7.05 16.17 18.32
C GLN A 242 -7.36 17.44 17.53
N ALA A 243 -8.66 17.71 17.37
CA ALA A 243 -9.14 18.74 16.47
C ALA A 243 -10.29 19.55 17.07
N THR A 244 -10.27 20.85 16.82
CA THR A 244 -11.42 21.74 17.05
C THR A 244 -12.22 21.86 15.77
N LEU A 245 -13.43 21.30 15.76
CA LEU A 245 -14.40 21.50 14.69
C LEU A 245 -15.01 22.89 14.83
N ARG A 246 -14.78 23.76 13.84
CA ARG A 246 -15.33 25.13 13.80
C ARG A 246 -16.56 25.20 12.90
N PRO A 247 -17.47 26.18 13.11
CA PRO A 247 -18.58 26.42 12.19
C PRO A 247 -18.09 26.58 10.74
N GLY A 248 -18.74 25.87 9.82
CA GLY A 248 -18.35 25.81 8.40
C GLY A 248 -17.29 24.76 8.05
N GLY A 249 -16.69 24.10 9.04
CA GLY A 249 -15.85 22.91 8.82
C GLY A 249 -16.63 21.60 8.98
N SER A 250 -16.07 20.52 8.47
CA SER A 250 -16.51 19.15 8.74
C SER A 250 -15.34 18.25 9.14
N LEU A 251 -15.64 17.23 9.93
CA LEU A 251 -14.72 16.15 10.27
C LEU A 251 -15.48 14.83 10.16
N GLY A 252 -14.90 13.83 9.53
CA GLY A 252 -15.55 12.55 9.38
C GLY A 252 -14.63 11.37 9.59
N ARG A 253 -15.21 10.23 9.94
CA ARG A 253 -14.51 8.95 10.11
C ARG A 253 -15.37 7.82 9.62
N SER A 254 -14.74 6.81 9.08
CA SER A 254 -15.39 5.60 8.62
C SER A 254 -14.84 4.37 9.32
N TRP A 255 -15.70 3.36 9.41
CA TRP A 255 -15.40 2.08 10.04
C TRP A 255 -16.15 0.99 9.31
N VAL A 256 -15.67 -0.24 9.47
CA VAL A 256 -16.12 -1.38 8.67
C VAL A 256 -16.41 -2.57 9.56
N VAL A 257 -17.37 -3.37 9.12
CA VAL A 257 -17.47 -4.78 9.47
C VAL A 257 -17.52 -5.61 8.19
N GLY A 258 -16.80 -6.72 8.15
CA GLY A 258 -16.85 -7.64 7.02
C GLY A 258 -16.83 -9.10 7.43
N ILE A 259 -17.25 -9.93 6.48
CA ILE A 259 -17.41 -11.36 6.60
C ILE A 259 -16.47 -12.03 5.61
N VAL A 260 -15.80 -13.08 6.06
CA VAL A 260 -14.91 -13.90 5.26
C VAL A 260 -15.37 -15.36 5.29
N PRO A 261 -15.09 -16.16 4.25
CA PRO A 261 -15.26 -17.60 4.32
C PRO A 261 -14.37 -18.21 5.41
N GLU A 262 -14.75 -19.37 5.93
CA GLU A 262 -13.95 -20.07 6.91
C GLU A 262 -12.52 -20.31 6.40
N ARG A 263 -11.53 -20.09 7.27
CA ARG A 263 -10.09 -20.22 6.97
C ARG A 263 -9.57 -19.28 5.86
N GLN A 264 -10.36 -18.30 5.41
CA GLN A 264 -10.00 -17.34 4.36
C GLN A 264 -9.85 -15.90 4.88
N LEU A 265 -9.52 -15.71 6.16
CA LEU A 265 -9.41 -14.38 6.78
C LEU A 265 -8.45 -13.44 6.04
N ARG A 266 -7.22 -13.91 5.74
CA ARG A 266 -6.23 -13.07 5.05
C ARG A 266 -6.74 -12.61 3.69
N ARG A 267 -7.15 -13.56 2.83
CA ARG A 267 -7.61 -13.26 1.47
C ARG A 267 -8.94 -12.50 1.43
N GLY A 268 -9.88 -12.81 2.32
CA GLY A 268 -11.16 -12.10 2.41
C GLY A 268 -11.02 -10.68 2.96
N PHE A 269 -10.05 -10.43 3.85
CA PHE A 269 -9.70 -9.08 4.27
C PHE A 269 -8.95 -8.32 3.17
N LEU A 270 -8.04 -9.00 2.45
CA LEU A 270 -7.34 -8.43 1.30
C LEU A 270 -8.32 -8.02 0.18
N TYR A 271 -9.36 -8.82 -0.07
CA TYR A 271 -10.43 -8.47 -1.02
C TYR A 271 -11.11 -7.14 -0.67
N TYR A 272 -11.40 -6.93 0.62
CA TYR A 272 -11.88 -5.65 1.11
C TYR A 272 -10.86 -4.52 0.90
N LEU A 273 -9.60 -4.74 1.27
CA LEU A 273 -8.55 -3.72 1.11
C LEU A 273 -8.31 -3.34 -0.34
N GLU A 274 -8.23 -4.29 -1.27
CA GLU A 274 -7.98 -4.02 -2.70
C GLU A 274 -9.14 -3.25 -3.35
N ARG A 275 -10.35 -3.39 -2.82
CA ARG A 275 -11.50 -2.59 -3.25
C ARG A 275 -11.40 -1.14 -2.74
N GLU A 276 -11.01 -0.94 -1.49
CA GLU A 276 -11.08 0.37 -0.82
C GLU A 276 -9.78 1.18 -0.82
N ARG A 277 -8.63 0.53 -1.04
CA ARG A 277 -7.36 1.22 -1.21
C ARG A 277 -7.47 2.23 -2.35
N ALA A 278 -6.68 3.30 -2.25
CA ALA A 278 -6.83 4.43 -3.15
C ALA A 278 -6.65 4.08 -4.63
N GLN A 279 -5.79 3.11 -4.90
CA GLN A 279 -5.54 2.54 -6.22
C GLN A 279 -5.27 1.05 -6.06
N PRO A 280 -5.87 0.17 -6.88
CA PRO A 280 -5.58 -1.26 -6.88
C PRO A 280 -4.08 -1.56 -6.95
N TYR A 281 -3.69 -2.71 -6.41
CA TYR A 281 -2.34 -3.24 -6.54
C TYR A 281 -1.89 -3.24 -8.01
N ARG A 282 -0.72 -2.64 -8.26
CA ARG A 282 -0.04 -2.60 -9.56
C ARG A 282 1.46 -2.53 -9.34
N PRO A 283 2.28 -3.19 -10.16
CA PRO A 283 3.73 -3.04 -10.10
C PRO A 283 4.13 -1.61 -10.47
N PHE A 284 5.16 -1.10 -9.80
CA PHE A 284 5.74 0.22 -9.99
C PHE A 284 7.26 0.10 -9.98
N LEU A 285 7.81 -0.22 -11.14
CA LEU A 285 9.23 -0.39 -11.40
C LEU A 285 9.90 0.95 -11.68
N HIS A 286 10.93 1.27 -10.90
CA HIS A 286 11.68 2.50 -11.09
C HIS A 286 13.16 2.38 -10.72
N TYR A 287 13.97 3.20 -11.39
CA TYR A 287 15.34 3.46 -11.00
C TYR A 287 15.38 4.55 -9.93
N ASN A 288 16.20 4.37 -8.89
CA ASN A 288 16.42 5.35 -7.83
C ASN A 288 17.90 5.76 -7.80
N ASN A 289 18.18 7.07 -7.87
CA ASN A 289 19.53 7.62 -7.99
C ASN A 289 20.21 8.03 -6.67
N GLY A 290 19.63 7.70 -5.51
CA GLY A 290 20.12 8.16 -4.21
C GLY A 290 21.57 7.79 -3.93
N SER A 291 22.03 6.65 -4.44
CA SER A 291 23.42 6.21 -4.32
C SER A 291 24.37 6.98 -5.24
N GLU A 292 24.03 7.12 -6.53
CA GLU A 292 24.88 7.74 -7.54
C GLU A 292 24.98 9.26 -7.36
N ILE A 293 23.94 9.90 -6.82
CA ILE A 293 23.86 11.35 -6.64
C ILE A 293 23.97 11.75 -5.17
N GLY A 294 22.98 11.40 -4.35
CA GLY A 294 22.88 11.87 -2.96
C GLY A 294 24.07 11.43 -2.12
N CYS A 295 24.30 10.12 -2.02
CA CYS A 295 25.42 9.57 -1.27
C CYS A 295 26.77 10.06 -1.78
N ARG A 296 26.95 10.13 -3.11
CA ARG A 296 28.18 10.60 -3.74
C ARG A 296 28.48 12.06 -3.42
N TYR A 297 27.47 12.93 -3.41
CA TYR A 297 27.64 14.32 -2.99
C TYR A 297 28.15 14.42 -1.55
N TRP A 298 27.54 13.67 -0.62
CA TRP A 298 27.92 13.72 0.79
C TRP A 298 29.26 13.05 1.10
N GLN A 299 29.67 12.04 0.34
CA GLN A 299 31.04 11.53 0.38
C GLN A 299 32.05 12.65 0.10
N LYS A 300 31.85 13.41 -0.99
CA LYS A 300 32.74 14.53 -1.37
C LYS A 300 32.74 15.66 -0.34
N GLN A 301 31.57 16.01 0.19
CA GLN A 301 31.46 17.00 1.26
C GLN A 301 32.23 16.54 2.52
N GLY A 302 32.06 15.28 2.92
CA GLY A 302 32.67 14.72 4.14
C GLY A 302 34.18 14.58 4.10
N HIS A 303 34.80 14.51 2.91
CA HIS A 303 36.25 14.29 2.76
C HIS A 303 37.07 15.57 2.65
N GLY A 304 36.47 16.74 2.92
CA GLY A 304 37.16 18.02 2.88
C GLY A 304 37.42 18.54 1.45
N GLU A 305 36.62 18.10 0.48
CA GLU A 305 36.67 18.52 -0.93
C GLU A 305 35.43 19.37 -1.32
N PRO A 306 35.13 20.49 -0.63
CA PRO A 306 33.88 21.24 -0.86
C PRO A 306 33.77 21.77 -2.29
N GLY A 307 34.89 22.15 -2.92
CA GLY A 307 34.91 22.60 -4.31
C GLY A 307 34.52 21.50 -5.31
N GLU A 308 34.94 20.25 -5.06
CA GLU A 308 34.55 19.11 -5.89
C GLU A 308 33.09 18.73 -5.67
N ALA A 309 32.62 18.77 -4.43
CA ALA A 309 31.23 18.51 -4.11
C ALA A 309 30.31 19.55 -4.79
N GLU A 310 30.68 20.83 -4.78
CA GLU A 310 29.95 21.87 -5.52
C GLU A 310 29.99 21.68 -7.03
N GLN A 311 31.14 21.29 -7.59
CA GLN A 311 31.25 20.97 -9.01
C GLN A 311 30.36 19.78 -9.38
N PHE A 312 30.37 18.73 -8.56
CA PHE A 312 29.49 17.58 -8.72
C PHE A 312 28.01 18.00 -8.65
N ARG A 313 27.63 18.81 -7.64
CA ARG A 313 26.28 19.38 -7.51
C ARG A 313 25.84 20.13 -8.77
N ARG A 314 26.72 20.92 -9.39
CA ARG A 314 26.44 21.61 -10.68
C ARG A 314 26.23 20.65 -11.86
N ASN A 315 26.73 19.42 -11.78
CA ASN A 315 26.67 18.42 -12.84
C ASN A 315 25.62 17.31 -12.59
N GLN A 316 24.87 17.34 -11.49
CA GLN A 316 23.97 16.24 -11.11
C GLN A 316 22.91 15.94 -12.18
N GLN A 317 22.34 16.96 -12.84
CA GLN A 317 21.39 16.75 -13.93
C GLN A 317 22.00 15.89 -15.06
N GLN A 318 23.26 16.13 -15.42
CA GLN A 318 23.93 15.36 -16.47
C GLN A 318 24.15 13.91 -16.03
N VAL A 319 24.57 13.68 -14.79
CA VAL A 319 24.72 12.33 -14.23
C VAL A 319 23.39 11.58 -14.26
N TRP A 320 22.29 12.26 -13.93
CA TRP A 320 20.97 11.62 -13.94
C TRP A 320 20.50 11.30 -15.36
N LEU A 321 20.69 12.21 -16.32
CA LEU A 321 20.38 11.98 -17.73
C LEU A 321 21.12 10.77 -18.30
N GLU A 322 22.41 10.63 -17.98
CA GLU A 322 23.23 9.47 -18.39
C GLU A 322 22.68 8.16 -17.83
N ASN A 323 22.25 8.15 -16.57
CA ASN A 323 21.62 6.96 -15.98
C ASN A 323 20.25 6.67 -16.64
N ILE A 324 19.41 7.68 -16.88
CA ILE A 324 18.12 7.50 -17.58
C ILE A 324 18.35 6.86 -18.95
N ASP A 325 19.28 7.38 -19.75
CA ASP A 325 19.60 6.84 -21.07
C ASP A 325 20.18 5.41 -20.97
N ALA A 326 20.99 5.10 -19.95
CA ALA A 326 21.54 3.75 -19.74
C ALA A 326 20.45 2.71 -19.44
N PHE A 327 19.58 2.99 -18.47
CA PHE A 327 18.44 2.11 -18.14
C PHE A 327 17.42 2.04 -19.29
N GLY A 328 17.14 3.18 -19.93
CA GLY A 328 16.26 3.24 -21.11
C GLY A 328 16.79 2.41 -22.28
N SER A 329 18.10 2.40 -22.51
CA SER A 329 18.74 1.53 -23.49
C SER A 329 18.68 0.06 -23.07
N GLU A 330 19.16 -0.28 -21.87
CA GLU A 330 19.32 -1.67 -21.44
C GLU A 330 18.00 -2.39 -21.15
N LEU A 331 17.07 -1.76 -20.43
CA LEU A 331 15.81 -2.40 -20.03
C LEU A 331 14.71 -2.16 -21.06
N VAL A 332 14.49 -0.92 -21.47
CA VAL A 332 13.34 -0.58 -22.34
C VAL A 332 13.62 -0.97 -23.78
N ALA A 333 14.66 -0.39 -24.41
CA ALA A 333 14.89 -0.56 -25.84
C ALA A 333 15.36 -1.97 -26.22
N LYS A 334 16.28 -2.57 -25.44
CA LYS A 334 16.85 -3.89 -25.75
C LYS A 334 16.01 -5.06 -25.24
N ARG A 335 15.29 -4.89 -24.12
CA ARG A 335 14.63 -6.00 -23.39
C ARG A 335 13.14 -5.84 -23.19
N GLY A 336 12.53 -4.76 -23.69
CA GLY A 336 11.08 -4.56 -23.70
C GLY A 336 10.47 -4.37 -22.31
N VAL A 337 11.26 -3.99 -21.31
CA VAL A 337 10.77 -3.75 -19.95
C VAL A 337 9.99 -2.43 -19.91
N THR A 338 8.86 -2.45 -19.21
CA THR A 338 8.13 -1.21 -18.89
C THR A 338 8.68 -0.62 -17.59
N MET A 339 9.27 0.58 -17.69
CA MET A 339 9.68 1.40 -16.55
C MET A 339 8.58 2.41 -16.23
N ASP A 340 8.14 2.49 -14.97
CA ASP A 340 7.08 3.43 -14.57
C ASP A 340 7.66 4.80 -14.19
N SER A 341 8.88 4.84 -13.65
CA SER A 341 9.50 6.09 -13.22
C SER A 341 11.03 6.05 -13.20
N PHE A 342 11.65 7.22 -13.31
CA PHE A 342 13.02 7.49 -12.90
C PHE A 342 12.98 8.44 -11.72
N VAL A 343 13.47 8.00 -10.56
CA VAL A 343 13.28 8.71 -9.28
C VAL A 343 14.56 9.43 -8.88
N HIS A 344 14.43 10.73 -8.62
CA HIS A 344 15.45 11.46 -7.89
C HIS A 344 15.23 11.27 -6.39
N ASP A 345 16.19 10.66 -5.70
CA ASP A 345 16.16 10.57 -4.25
C ASP A 345 16.64 11.90 -3.62
N PHE A 346 17.25 11.89 -2.44
CA PHE A 346 17.74 13.12 -1.79
C PHE A 346 18.81 13.88 -2.61
N GLU A 347 19.00 15.17 -2.28
CA GLU A 347 19.92 16.14 -2.91
C GLU A 347 19.51 16.80 -4.23
N TRP A 348 18.24 16.76 -4.65
CA TRP A 348 17.76 17.64 -5.74
C TRP A 348 17.55 19.11 -5.29
N ASP A 349 17.42 19.34 -3.98
CA ASP A 349 17.17 20.66 -3.39
C ASP A 349 18.41 21.28 -2.73
N ASP A 350 18.34 22.58 -2.48
CA ASP A 350 19.29 23.35 -1.68
C ASP A 350 18.91 23.28 -0.20
N GLU A 351 19.80 22.71 0.62
CA GLU A 351 19.62 22.57 2.07
C GLU A 351 19.47 23.91 2.80
N ASN A 352 19.96 25.02 2.22
CA ASN A 352 19.81 26.37 2.74
C ASN A 352 18.59 27.10 2.17
N ALA A 353 17.87 26.50 1.22
CA ALA A 353 16.64 27.03 0.66
C ALA A 353 15.56 25.94 0.59
N VAL A 354 15.18 25.42 1.76
CA VAL A 354 14.15 24.37 2.02
C VAL A 354 13.27 24.04 0.81
N TRP A 355 13.57 22.93 0.13
CA TRP A 355 12.83 22.37 -1.01
C TRP A 355 12.82 23.23 -2.28
N ARG A 356 13.81 24.09 -2.49
CA ARG A 356 14.07 24.76 -3.80
C ARG A 356 15.17 23.98 -4.50
N PHE A 357 15.05 23.81 -5.81
CA PHE A 357 16.14 23.30 -6.62
C PHE A 357 17.42 24.08 -6.35
N HIS A 358 18.53 23.37 -6.19
CA HIS A 358 19.86 23.98 -6.24
C HIS A 358 20.25 24.26 -7.69
N GLN A 359 21.37 24.96 -7.88
CA GLN A 359 21.88 25.42 -9.18
C GLN A 359 22.23 24.31 -10.21
N GLY A 360 22.16 23.03 -9.81
CA GLY A 360 22.42 21.90 -10.70
C GLY A 360 21.20 21.52 -11.54
N TYR A 361 20.03 22.05 -11.19
CA TYR A 361 18.76 21.88 -11.88
C TYR A 361 18.17 23.27 -12.22
N PRO A 362 18.83 24.05 -13.10
CA PRO A 362 18.42 25.43 -13.38
C PRO A 362 17.00 25.55 -13.96
N ASP A 363 16.56 24.53 -14.69
CA ASP A 363 15.21 24.42 -15.28
C ASP A 363 14.34 23.40 -14.52
N GLY A 364 14.67 23.13 -13.26
CA GLY A 364 14.05 22.06 -12.48
C GLY A 364 14.23 20.69 -13.15
N PHE A 365 13.16 19.90 -13.20
CA PHE A 365 13.19 18.56 -13.77
C PHE A 365 12.75 18.49 -15.26
N ALA A 366 12.51 19.61 -15.93
CA ALA A 366 12.04 19.57 -17.32
C ALA A 366 12.96 18.79 -18.29
N PRO A 367 14.31 18.88 -18.23
CA PRO A 367 15.17 18.11 -19.12
C PRO A 367 15.12 16.59 -18.87
N VAL A 368 15.03 16.18 -17.62
CA VAL A 368 15.00 14.77 -17.21
C VAL A 368 13.63 14.14 -17.42
N GLU A 369 12.55 14.91 -17.28
CA GLU A 369 11.20 14.51 -17.69
C GLU A 369 11.18 14.16 -19.19
N GLN A 370 11.72 15.04 -20.05
CA GLN A 370 11.79 14.78 -21.49
C GLN A 370 12.62 13.53 -21.81
N ALA A 371 13.67 13.26 -21.03
CA ALA A 371 14.46 12.03 -21.17
C ALA A 371 13.68 10.79 -20.76
N ALA A 372 12.98 10.82 -19.62
CA ALA A 372 12.13 9.72 -19.16
C ALA A 372 11.02 9.41 -20.17
N GLN A 373 10.37 10.44 -20.72
CA GLN A 373 9.28 10.29 -21.70
C GLN A 373 9.74 9.60 -23.00
N ARG A 374 11.00 9.77 -23.42
CA ARG A 374 11.57 9.03 -24.57
C ARG A 374 11.55 7.50 -24.38
N HIS A 375 11.48 7.05 -23.13
CA HIS A 375 11.43 5.65 -22.74
C HIS A 375 10.04 5.24 -22.21
N GLY A 376 9.01 6.08 -22.36
CA GLY A 376 7.65 5.80 -21.90
C GLY A 376 7.46 5.84 -20.38
N ALA A 377 8.42 6.43 -19.65
CA ALA A 377 8.39 6.56 -18.20
C ALA A 377 8.14 8.01 -17.77
N SER A 378 7.85 8.21 -16.49
CA SER A 378 7.77 9.53 -15.86
C SER A 378 8.98 9.77 -14.94
N VAL A 379 8.95 10.87 -14.18
CA VAL A 379 9.91 11.13 -13.11
C VAL A 379 9.24 11.03 -11.74
N GLY A 380 10.01 10.65 -10.73
CA GLY A 380 9.58 10.59 -9.34
C GLY A 380 10.53 11.35 -8.43
N VAL A 381 10.09 11.66 -7.22
CA VAL A 381 10.86 12.48 -6.30
C VAL A 381 10.76 12.03 -4.86
N TRP A 382 11.90 12.06 -4.17
CA TRP A 382 11.98 11.93 -2.72
C TRP A 382 11.85 13.28 -2.04
N LEU A 383 11.14 13.31 -0.92
CA LEU A 383 11.09 14.46 -0.02
C LEU A 383 10.98 13.96 1.42
N SER A 384 11.61 14.66 2.35
CA SER A 384 11.54 14.30 3.76
C SER A 384 10.73 15.32 4.56
N PRO A 385 9.52 14.99 5.03
CA PRO A 385 8.70 15.92 5.80
C PRO A 385 9.46 16.60 6.95
N TRP A 386 10.30 15.87 7.69
CA TRP A 386 11.05 16.42 8.82
C TRP A 386 12.36 17.15 8.47
N GLY A 387 12.74 17.16 7.18
CA GLY A 387 13.90 17.89 6.67
C GLY A 387 15.13 17.05 6.31
N GLY A 388 15.02 15.75 6.06
CA GLY A 388 16.08 14.87 5.51
C GLY A 388 17.00 14.22 6.54
N TYR A 389 18.13 13.68 6.08
CA TYR A 389 19.11 13.01 6.96
C TYR A 389 20.45 13.76 7.05
N PRO A 390 21.33 13.81 6.02
CA PRO A 390 22.64 14.44 6.20
C PRO A 390 22.54 15.99 6.21
N CYS A 391 21.64 16.55 5.38
CA CYS A 391 21.33 17.99 5.29
C CYS A 391 20.39 18.50 6.40
N ARG A 392 19.88 17.65 7.29
CA ARG A 392 18.76 17.99 8.21
C ARG A 392 19.03 19.21 9.07
N LYS A 393 20.23 19.31 9.64
CA LYS A 393 20.61 20.43 10.49
C LYS A 393 20.52 21.77 9.74
N ALA A 394 21.13 21.85 8.56
CA ALA A 394 21.12 23.06 7.73
C ALA A 394 19.69 23.42 7.27
N ARG A 395 18.90 22.41 6.87
CA ARG A 395 17.52 22.61 6.42
C ARG A 395 16.61 23.12 7.53
N ILE A 396 16.74 22.60 8.75
CA ILE A 396 16.01 23.10 9.93
C ILE A 396 16.42 24.54 10.25
N GLU A 397 17.72 24.84 10.26
CA GLU A 397 18.23 26.17 10.58
C GLU A 397 17.74 27.22 9.57
N SER A 398 17.80 26.90 8.27
CA SER A 398 17.24 27.75 7.22
C SER A 398 15.73 27.88 7.33
N GLY A 399 15.02 26.77 7.59
CA GLY A 399 13.56 26.78 7.74
C GLY A 399 13.11 27.69 8.87
N ARG A 400 13.81 27.68 10.01
CA ARG A 400 13.53 28.61 11.12
C ARG A 400 13.73 30.07 10.72
N ARG A 401 14.80 30.38 9.97
CA ARG A 401 15.00 31.74 9.42
C ARG A 401 13.90 32.17 8.46
N GLN A 402 13.31 31.23 7.74
CA GLN A 402 12.16 31.44 6.85
C GLN A 402 10.81 31.46 7.60
N GLY A 403 10.80 31.22 8.91
CA GLY A 403 9.60 31.22 9.74
C GLY A 403 8.80 29.92 9.71
N PHE A 404 9.38 28.81 9.23
CA PHE A 404 8.73 27.51 9.24
C PHE A 404 8.72 26.89 10.64
N GLU A 405 7.60 26.24 10.95
CA GLU A 405 7.39 25.59 12.24
C GLU A 405 8.30 24.35 12.37
N THR A 406 8.70 24.05 13.61
CA THR A 406 9.47 22.84 13.95
C THR A 406 8.91 22.15 15.19
N ASN A 407 9.12 20.84 15.29
CA ASN A 407 8.94 20.04 16.51
C ASN A 407 10.27 19.35 16.89
N ASP A 408 10.25 18.44 17.85
CA ASP A 408 11.45 17.70 18.30
C ASP A 408 12.07 16.81 17.21
N GLN A 409 11.29 16.45 16.18
CA GLN A 409 11.73 15.69 15.01
C GLN A 409 12.17 16.57 13.83
N GLY A 410 12.12 17.90 13.92
CA GLY A 410 12.60 18.80 12.85
C GLY A 410 11.50 19.68 12.30
N LEU A 411 11.44 19.87 10.98
CA LEU A 411 10.35 20.63 10.35
C LEU A 411 9.03 19.88 10.50
N THR A 412 7.92 20.58 10.76
CA THR A 412 6.62 19.93 11.05
C THR A 412 5.55 20.31 10.03
N LEU A 413 4.96 19.31 9.38
CA LEU A 413 3.83 19.47 8.46
C LEU A 413 2.56 19.95 9.18
N ALA A 414 2.48 19.78 10.50
CA ALA A 414 1.39 20.36 11.30
C ALA A 414 1.40 21.90 11.29
N GLY A 415 2.56 22.52 11.03
CA GLY A 415 2.70 23.96 10.92
C GLY A 415 2.14 24.50 9.60
N PRO A 416 1.24 25.50 9.61
CA PRO A 416 0.58 25.96 8.39
C PRO A 416 1.54 26.58 7.37
N ARG A 417 2.63 27.25 7.79
CA ARG A 417 3.59 27.85 6.85
C ARG A 417 4.48 26.80 6.21
N TYR A 418 5.00 25.85 6.99
CA TYR A 418 5.76 24.75 6.42
C TYR A 418 4.90 23.83 5.55
N TYR A 419 3.67 23.54 5.96
CA TYR A 419 2.71 22.80 5.14
C TYR A 419 2.49 23.46 3.78
N ALA A 420 2.20 24.76 3.76
CA ALA A 420 2.02 25.50 2.51
C ALA A 420 3.27 25.44 1.61
N ARG A 421 4.47 25.45 2.21
CA ARG A 421 5.73 25.29 1.47
C ARG A 421 5.85 23.91 0.82
N VAL A 422 5.66 22.83 1.58
CA VAL A 422 5.76 21.45 1.07
C VAL A 422 4.68 21.19 0.04
N ARG A 423 3.43 21.58 0.33
CA ARG A 423 2.30 21.48 -0.61
C ARG A 423 2.60 22.16 -1.94
N ALA A 424 3.09 23.39 -1.92
CA ALA A 424 3.41 24.14 -3.15
C ALA A 424 4.51 23.46 -3.97
N VAL A 425 5.51 22.87 -3.31
CA VAL A 425 6.58 22.11 -3.97
C VAL A 425 6.02 20.84 -4.60
N CYS A 426 5.35 19.98 -3.83
CA CYS A 426 4.83 18.71 -4.35
C CYS A 426 3.78 18.93 -5.46
N ALA A 427 2.85 19.86 -5.28
CA ALA A 427 1.90 20.21 -6.34
C ALA A 427 2.57 20.80 -7.58
N GLY A 428 3.65 21.57 -7.39
CA GLY A 428 4.48 22.08 -8.49
C GLY A 428 5.17 20.95 -9.25
N MET A 429 5.72 19.97 -8.55
CA MET A 429 6.36 18.79 -9.15
C MET A 429 5.40 18.01 -10.06
N VAL A 430 4.17 17.76 -9.60
CA VAL A 430 3.15 17.07 -10.42
C VAL A 430 2.78 17.92 -11.64
N ARG A 431 2.45 19.21 -11.44
CA ARG A 431 1.92 20.07 -12.50
C ARG A 431 2.94 20.49 -13.56
N GLN A 432 4.20 20.65 -13.17
CA GLN A 432 5.23 21.21 -14.04
C GLN A 432 6.12 20.15 -14.68
N PHE A 433 6.31 19.01 -14.02
CA PHE A 433 7.28 17.99 -14.46
C PHE A 433 6.65 16.59 -14.58
N GLY A 434 5.32 16.48 -14.47
CA GLY A 434 4.62 15.21 -14.57
C GLY A 434 5.06 14.18 -13.54
N VAL A 435 5.46 14.62 -12.34
CA VAL A 435 5.92 13.71 -11.29
C VAL A 435 4.80 12.74 -10.90
N ASN A 436 5.05 11.44 -11.08
CA ASN A 436 4.09 10.37 -10.83
C ASN A 436 4.36 9.58 -9.54
N TYR A 437 5.44 9.91 -8.82
CA TYR A 437 5.84 9.19 -7.61
C TYR A 437 6.40 10.13 -6.53
N PHE A 438 5.95 9.92 -5.29
CA PHE A 438 6.54 10.53 -4.11
C PHE A 438 6.98 9.48 -3.08
N LYS A 439 8.26 9.56 -2.69
CA LYS A 439 8.78 8.94 -1.46
C LYS A 439 8.81 9.99 -0.36
N PHE A 440 7.92 9.87 0.63
CA PHE A 440 7.89 10.74 1.80
C PHE A 440 8.63 10.09 2.96
N ASP A 441 9.85 10.53 3.23
CA ASP A 441 10.79 9.80 4.06
C ASP A 441 11.18 10.58 5.31
N GLY A 442 10.73 10.12 6.47
CA GLY A 442 11.01 10.78 7.72
C GLY A 442 9.90 11.75 8.12
N PHE A 443 8.99 11.22 8.91
CA PHE A 443 7.88 11.92 9.56
C PHE A 443 7.43 11.13 10.80
N GLY A 444 6.43 11.66 11.52
CA GLY A 444 5.85 10.97 12.65
C GLY A 444 6.91 10.66 13.72
N ALA A 445 6.82 9.49 14.34
CA ALA A 445 7.77 9.02 15.35
C ALA A 445 9.00 8.28 14.76
N GLY A 446 9.12 8.18 13.44
CA GLY A 446 10.22 7.50 12.77
C GLY A 446 10.10 5.97 12.73
N ASN A 447 11.23 5.28 12.58
CA ASN A 447 11.27 3.83 12.36
C ASN A 447 10.90 3.00 13.59
N ASN A 448 10.34 1.81 13.31
CA ASN A 448 10.03 0.75 14.27
C ASN A 448 9.01 1.15 15.35
N GLN A 449 8.21 2.19 15.12
CA GLN A 449 7.19 2.64 16.05
C GLN A 449 5.87 1.91 15.82
N THR A 450 5.03 1.82 16.85
CA THR A 450 3.69 1.19 16.77
C THR A 450 2.62 2.12 16.22
N GLY A 451 2.93 3.41 16.08
CA GLY A 451 1.99 4.46 15.74
C GLY A 451 2.68 5.81 15.61
N ALA A 452 1.89 6.89 15.53
CA ALA A 452 2.42 8.24 15.36
C ALA A 452 3.09 8.82 16.62
N GLY A 453 2.84 8.24 17.80
CA GLY A 453 3.28 8.81 19.07
C GLY A 453 2.73 10.24 19.25
N PRO A 454 3.55 11.21 19.71
CA PRO A 454 3.10 12.59 19.89
C PRO A 454 2.98 13.38 18.57
N TYR A 455 3.24 12.77 17.42
CA TYR A 455 3.34 13.43 16.11
C TYR A 455 2.11 13.15 15.20
N ALA A 456 0.94 12.89 15.80
CA ALA A 456 -0.29 12.58 15.07
C ALA A 456 -0.67 13.68 14.06
N SER A 457 -0.48 14.96 14.40
CA SER A 457 -0.78 16.08 13.50
C SER A 457 0.11 16.14 12.26
N ASP A 458 1.36 15.66 12.35
CA ASP A 458 2.24 15.53 11.17
C ASP A 458 1.75 14.43 10.24
N VAL A 459 1.28 13.31 10.80
CA VAL A 459 0.67 12.21 10.02
C VAL A 459 -0.61 12.67 9.33
N GLU A 460 -1.56 13.29 10.04
CA GLU A 460 -2.78 13.84 9.41
C GLU A 460 -2.46 14.84 8.29
N SER A 461 -1.45 15.69 8.50
CA SER A 461 -1.04 16.65 7.49
C SER A 461 -0.44 15.97 6.26
N LEU A 462 0.33 14.90 6.44
CA LEU A 462 0.82 14.09 5.32
C LEU A 462 -0.33 13.42 4.57
N LEU A 463 -1.30 12.82 5.26
CA LEU A 463 -2.48 12.22 4.62
C LEU A 463 -3.25 13.26 3.79
N ARG A 464 -3.48 14.46 4.35
CA ARG A 464 -4.09 15.59 3.61
C ARG A 464 -3.29 15.97 2.38
N LEU A 465 -1.96 16.07 2.50
CA LEU A 465 -1.10 16.39 1.35
C LEU A 465 -1.27 15.34 0.24
N ILE A 466 -1.36 14.05 0.60
CA ILE A 466 -1.54 12.98 -0.38
C ILE A 466 -2.89 13.08 -1.09
N ASP A 467 -3.97 13.35 -0.35
CA ASP A 467 -5.29 13.60 -0.95
C ASP A 467 -5.23 14.79 -1.92
N GLU A 468 -4.65 15.91 -1.52
CA GLU A 468 -4.49 17.10 -2.38
C GLU A 468 -3.62 16.84 -3.61
N LEU A 469 -2.64 15.93 -3.54
CA LEU A 469 -1.86 15.52 -4.72
C LEU A 469 -2.69 14.66 -5.67
N ARG A 470 -3.53 13.77 -5.14
CA ARG A 470 -4.42 12.94 -5.96
C ARG A 470 -5.63 13.66 -6.52
N GLU A 471 -5.99 14.82 -5.96
CA GLU A 471 -6.88 15.77 -6.62
C GLU A 471 -6.26 16.37 -7.89
N ILE A 472 -4.93 16.48 -7.95
CA ILE A 472 -4.21 16.98 -9.13
C ILE A 472 -4.04 15.85 -10.15
N ASP A 473 -3.54 14.70 -9.71
CA ASP A 473 -3.44 13.49 -10.52
C ASP A 473 -3.74 12.27 -9.65
N PRO A 474 -4.89 11.59 -9.87
CA PRO A 474 -5.29 10.46 -9.04
C PRO A 474 -4.31 9.30 -9.09
N HIS A 475 -3.47 9.20 -10.15
CA HIS A 475 -2.58 8.07 -10.39
C HIS A 475 -1.20 8.18 -9.73
N VAL A 476 -0.90 9.31 -9.07
CA VAL A 476 0.34 9.49 -8.31
C VAL A 476 0.53 8.33 -7.32
N PHE A 477 1.65 7.64 -7.47
CA PHE A 477 2.09 6.58 -6.58
C PHE A 477 2.76 7.19 -5.35
N VAL A 478 2.35 6.78 -4.15
CA VAL A 478 2.87 7.34 -2.91
C VAL A 478 3.41 6.27 -1.98
N ASN A 479 4.62 6.52 -1.47
CA ASN A 479 5.23 5.73 -0.41
C ASN A 479 5.58 6.61 0.81
N PRO A 480 4.82 6.52 1.91
CA PRO A 480 5.25 7.00 3.22
C PRO A 480 6.30 6.03 3.78
N SER A 481 7.55 6.44 3.73
CA SER A 481 8.69 5.61 4.14
C SER A 481 8.89 5.66 5.65
N THR A 482 10.03 6.14 6.15
CA THR A 482 10.33 6.20 7.58
C THR A 482 9.32 7.08 8.32
N GLY A 483 8.61 6.49 9.29
CA GLY A 483 7.49 7.12 10.00
C GLY A 483 6.16 6.37 9.86
N SER A 484 6.06 5.46 8.88
CA SER A 484 4.93 4.55 8.73
C SER A 484 5.07 3.29 9.61
N TRP A 485 3.99 2.51 9.75
CA TRP A 485 3.93 1.25 10.47
C TRP A 485 2.92 0.32 9.77
N PRO A 486 2.92 -1.01 10.00
CA PRO A 486 2.12 -1.96 9.22
C PRO A 486 0.61 -1.95 9.56
N SER A 487 -0.01 -0.77 9.57
CA SER A 487 -1.46 -0.63 9.50
C SER A 487 -1.92 -0.79 8.04
N PRO A 488 -2.90 -1.68 7.75
CA PRO A 488 -3.45 -1.80 6.41
C PRO A 488 -4.11 -0.51 5.91
N PHE A 489 -4.53 0.37 6.80
CA PHE A 489 -5.27 1.59 6.44
C PHE A 489 -4.39 2.71 5.89
N TRP A 490 -3.06 2.57 5.90
CA TRP A 490 -2.21 3.42 5.06
C TRP A 490 -2.61 3.34 3.59
N LEU A 491 -3.08 2.19 3.11
CA LEU A 491 -3.42 1.97 1.70
C LEU A 491 -4.64 2.76 1.21
N PHE A 492 -5.39 3.37 2.11
CA PHE A 492 -6.47 4.31 1.76
C PHE A 492 -5.93 5.63 1.23
N TRP A 493 -4.65 5.94 1.53
CA TRP A 493 -3.93 7.13 1.08
C TRP A 493 -2.66 6.80 0.30
N ALA A 494 -1.99 5.68 0.55
CA ALA A 494 -0.70 5.35 -0.06
C ALA A 494 -0.79 4.08 -0.90
N ASP A 495 0.24 3.81 -1.70
CA ASP A 495 0.33 2.59 -2.48
C ASP A 495 1.20 1.53 -1.77
N SER A 496 2.17 1.98 -0.95
CA SER A 496 3.03 1.10 -0.14
C SER A 496 3.56 1.84 1.10
N ILE A 497 4.17 1.11 2.03
CA ILE A 497 4.88 1.66 3.20
C ILE A 497 6.29 1.10 3.32
N TRP A 498 7.16 1.71 4.14
CA TRP A 498 8.47 1.15 4.47
C TRP A 498 8.41 -0.09 5.37
N ARG A 499 9.18 -1.13 5.02
CA ARG A 499 9.36 -2.34 5.84
C ARG A 499 10.00 -2.12 7.22
N GLN A 500 10.44 -0.89 7.50
CA GLN A 500 11.20 -0.50 8.70
C GLN A 500 12.65 -0.99 8.71
N GLY A 501 13.47 -0.42 9.60
CA GLY A 501 14.89 -0.76 9.71
C GLY A 501 15.79 0.04 8.75
N SER A 502 17.03 -0.43 8.59
CA SER A 502 18.02 0.20 7.70
C SER A 502 17.74 -0.11 6.23
N ASP A 503 18.18 0.76 5.34
CA ASP A 503 18.13 0.56 3.88
C ASP A 503 18.79 -0.77 3.48
N THR A 504 20.04 -0.96 3.91
CA THR A 504 20.79 -2.21 3.77
C THR A 504 21.42 -2.65 5.10
N SER A 505 21.62 -3.95 5.29
CA SER A 505 22.41 -4.55 6.37
C SER A 505 22.70 -6.02 6.08
N LEU A 506 23.39 -6.72 6.98
CA LEU A 506 23.79 -8.11 6.84
C LEU A 506 23.18 -8.97 7.95
N ALA A 507 22.63 -10.14 7.60
CA ALA A 507 22.22 -11.18 8.53
C ALA A 507 22.43 -12.58 7.94
N GLY A 508 22.74 -13.58 8.77
CA GLY A 508 22.89 -14.96 8.30
C GLY A 508 24.25 -15.26 7.63
N LYS A 509 24.26 -16.21 6.69
CA LYS A 509 25.48 -16.79 6.09
C LYS A 509 25.62 -16.40 4.62
N GLY A 510 26.77 -16.75 4.02
CA GLY A 510 27.06 -16.55 2.61
C GLY A 510 27.83 -15.26 2.33
N SER A 511 27.82 -14.83 1.07
CA SER A 511 28.36 -13.54 0.67
C SER A 511 27.59 -12.39 1.34
N GLN A 512 28.15 -11.17 1.33
CA GLN A 512 27.42 -10.01 1.85
C GLN A 512 26.06 -9.81 1.15
N ARG A 513 25.96 -10.17 -0.14
CA ARG A 513 24.69 -10.09 -0.88
C ARG A 513 23.68 -11.13 -0.39
N GLN A 514 24.10 -12.37 -0.15
CA GLN A 514 23.23 -13.39 0.44
C GLN A 514 22.76 -13.00 1.84
N GLN A 515 23.64 -12.36 2.63
CA GLN A 515 23.30 -11.84 3.94
C GLN A 515 22.34 -10.64 3.87
N TRP A 516 22.47 -9.80 2.85
CA TRP A 516 21.56 -8.69 2.58
C TRP A 516 20.15 -9.20 2.26
N ILE A 517 20.02 -10.20 1.37
CA ILE A 517 18.72 -10.81 1.06
C ILE A 517 18.08 -11.36 2.35
N THR A 518 18.84 -12.10 3.16
CA THR A 518 18.37 -12.63 4.45
C THR A 518 17.95 -11.52 5.42
N TYR A 519 18.69 -10.41 5.50
CA TYR A 519 18.33 -9.27 6.34
C TYR A 519 17.05 -8.58 5.87
N ARG A 520 16.93 -8.30 4.57
CA ARG A 520 15.75 -7.69 3.94
C ARG A 520 14.51 -8.48 4.29
N ASP A 521 14.56 -9.79 4.07
CA ASP A 521 13.41 -10.68 4.24
C ASP A 521 13.10 -10.93 5.74
N GLY A 522 14.13 -11.05 6.58
CA GLY A 522 13.96 -11.10 8.04
C GLY A 522 13.34 -9.82 8.62
N GLY A 523 13.66 -8.66 8.02
CA GLY A 523 13.03 -7.38 8.35
C GLY A 523 11.53 -7.36 8.04
N VAL A 524 11.10 -7.94 6.91
CA VAL A 524 9.67 -8.09 6.59
C VAL A 524 8.99 -9.05 7.57
N TYR A 525 9.60 -10.20 7.85
CA TYR A 525 9.05 -11.21 8.76
C TYR A 525 8.82 -10.64 10.18
N ALA A 526 9.84 -10.02 10.78
CA ALA A 526 9.76 -9.50 12.14
C ALA A 526 9.07 -8.12 12.23
N GLY A 527 9.33 -7.25 11.26
CA GLY A 527 8.91 -5.84 11.27
C GLY A 527 7.49 -5.61 10.76
N VAL A 528 6.98 -6.51 9.91
CA VAL A 528 5.65 -6.41 9.29
C VAL A 528 4.78 -7.58 9.68
N LEU A 529 5.12 -8.81 9.29
CA LEU A 529 4.22 -9.97 9.47
C LEU A 529 3.88 -10.22 10.94
N ALA A 530 4.87 -10.18 11.83
CA ALA A 530 4.66 -10.39 13.26
C ALA A 530 3.89 -9.25 13.97
N ARG A 531 3.83 -8.05 13.37
CA ARG A 531 3.26 -6.84 13.97
C ARG A 531 1.91 -6.44 13.37
N GLY A 532 1.69 -6.73 12.10
CA GLY A 532 0.47 -6.47 11.33
C GLY A 532 0.21 -7.64 10.38
N PRO A 533 -0.29 -8.79 10.87
CA PRO A 533 -0.44 -10.01 10.06
C PRO A 533 -1.48 -9.90 8.94
N LEU A 534 -2.29 -8.84 8.94
CA LEU A 534 -3.26 -8.52 7.88
C LEU A 534 -2.82 -7.35 6.99
N TYR A 535 -1.61 -6.81 7.18
CA TYR A 535 -1.00 -5.92 6.20
C TYR A 535 -0.50 -6.73 4.99
N PRO A 536 -0.83 -6.35 3.75
CA PRO A 536 -0.38 -7.10 2.58
C PRO A 536 1.11 -6.86 2.30
N ILE A 537 1.93 -7.91 2.41
CA ILE A 537 3.40 -7.81 2.30
C ILE A 537 3.88 -7.42 0.89
N ASN A 538 3.02 -7.51 -0.11
CA ASN A 538 3.28 -7.03 -1.46
C ASN A 538 3.07 -5.50 -1.62
N ALA A 539 2.66 -4.79 -0.56
CA ALA A 539 2.53 -3.33 -0.55
C ALA A 539 3.66 -2.69 0.28
N LEU A 540 4.91 -3.11 0.07
CA LEU A 540 6.06 -2.69 0.87
C LEU A 540 7.20 -2.10 0.01
N MET A 541 7.70 -0.94 0.39
CA MET A 541 9.07 -0.54 0.08
C MET A 541 10.02 -1.41 0.90
N ILE A 542 10.87 -2.19 0.22
CA ILE A 542 11.84 -3.10 0.86
C ILE A 542 13.30 -2.78 0.48
N HIS A 543 13.53 -1.59 -0.08
CA HIS A 543 14.77 -1.07 -0.69
C HIS A 543 15.04 -1.62 -2.09
N GLY A 544 14.73 -2.88 -2.33
CA GLY A 544 14.83 -3.46 -3.67
C GLY A 544 16.20 -4.01 -4.02
N ILE A 545 16.56 -3.91 -5.31
CA ILE A 545 17.81 -4.50 -5.84
C ILE A 545 18.95 -3.50 -5.66
N TYR A 546 20.02 -3.93 -4.99
CA TYR A 546 21.14 -3.08 -4.64
C TYR A 546 22.44 -3.55 -5.31
N VAL A 547 22.68 -3.13 -6.55
CA VAL A 547 23.95 -3.37 -7.26
C VAL A 547 24.69 -2.05 -7.39
N ASN A 548 25.39 -1.66 -6.33
CA ASN A 548 25.97 -0.33 -6.22
C ASN A 548 27.44 -0.32 -5.80
N HIS A 549 28.12 0.81 -6.00
CA HIS A 549 29.49 1.07 -5.55
C HIS A 549 29.60 1.31 -4.03
N LEU A 550 28.45 1.50 -3.39
CA LEU A 550 28.31 1.69 -1.94
C LEU A 550 28.32 0.35 -1.18
N PRO A 551 28.72 0.35 0.10
CA PRO A 551 28.70 -0.85 0.93
C PRO A 551 27.26 -1.29 1.23
N LEU A 552 27.06 -2.59 1.50
CA LEU A 552 25.79 -3.13 2.05
C LEU A 552 25.66 -2.91 3.56
N PHE A 553 26.77 -2.61 4.25
CA PHE A 553 26.79 -2.39 5.69
C PHE A 553 27.90 -1.41 6.09
N GLY A 554 27.64 -0.64 7.15
CA GLY A 554 28.53 0.39 7.64
C GLY A 554 28.16 1.77 7.12
N ASN A 555 29.12 2.70 7.14
CA ASN A 555 28.89 4.08 6.74
C ASN A 555 29.00 4.21 5.21
N PRO A 556 27.91 4.53 4.47
CA PRO A 556 27.97 4.69 3.02
C PRO A 556 28.81 5.89 2.60
N TYR A 557 29.12 6.83 3.51
CA TYR A 557 29.93 8.01 3.24
C TYR A 557 31.42 7.80 3.49
N ASP A 558 31.81 6.65 4.05
CA ASP A 558 33.20 6.30 4.32
C ASP A 558 33.76 5.46 3.15
N PRO A 559 34.80 5.93 2.43
CA PRO A 559 35.38 5.24 1.30
C PRO A 559 36.18 4.00 1.72
N ALA A 560 36.50 3.88 3.02
CA ALA A 560 37.12 2.68 3.57
C ALA A 560 36.10 1.54 3.82
N SER A 561 34.79 1.82 3.71
CA SER A 561 33.77 0.79 3.83
C SER A 561 33.91 -0.27 2.75
N GLN A 562 33.79 -1.54 3.14
CA GLN A 562 33.95 -2.66 2.23
C GLN A 562 32.81 -2.73 1.22
N ARG A 563 33.15 -2.80 -0.07
CA ARG A 563 32.18 -2.99 -1.15
C ARG A 563 31.67 -4.44 -1.19
N PRO A 564 30.42 -4.66 -1.62
CA PRO A 564 29.90 -6.00 -1.84
C PRO A 564 30.57 -6.67 -3.04
N THR A 565 30.38 -7.98 -3.16
CA THR A 565 30.73 -8.73 -4.38
C THR A 565 29.67 -8.56 -5.46
N TYR A 566 30.07 -8.74 -6.72
CA TYR A 566 29.22 -8.61 -7.91
C TYR A 566 29.17 -9.91 -8.71
N GLU A 567 29.23 -11.05 -8.02
CA GLU A 567 29.10 -12.36 -8.65
C GLU A 567 27.71 -12.47 -9.30
N PRO A 568 27.61 -12.82 -10.60
CA PRO A 568 26.33 -12.85 -11.31
C PRO A 568 25.27 -13.71 -10.63
N GLY A 569 25.64 -14.89 -10.12
CA GLY A 569 24.70 -15.79 -9.44
C GLY A 569 24.04 -15.18 -8.19
N ASP A 570 24.80 -14.43 -7.38
CA ASP A 570 24.22 -13.75 -6.21
C ASP A 570 23.31 -12.58 -6.62
N ILE A 571 23.65 -11.87 -7.70
CA ILE A 571 22.81 -10.79 -8.24
C ILE A 571 21.51 -11.37 -8.79
N VAL A 572 21.56 -12.48 -9.54
CA VAL A 572 20.37 -13.18 -10.05
C VAL A 572 19.50 -13.69 -8.91
N ALA A 573 20.09 -14.22 -7.84
CA ALA A 573 19.33 -14.64 -6.64
C ALA A 573 18.63 -13.45 -5.95
N GLU A 574 19.29 -12.30 -5.84
CA GLU A 574 18.66 -11.07 -5.32
C GLU A 574 17.49 -10.62 -6.20
N ILE A 575 17.69 -10.57 -7.52
CA ILE A 575 16.65 -10.21 -8.50
C ILE A 575 15.44 -11.12 -8.35
N ARG A 576 15.64 -12.45 -8.43
CA ARG A 576 14.54 -13.41 -8.39
C ARG A 576 13.80 -13.41 -7.06
N SER A 577 14.54 -13.34 -5.94
CA SER A 577 13.90 -13.22 -4.62
C SER A 577 13.12 -11.92 -4.48
N PHE A 578 13.65 -10.80 -5.01
CA PHE A 578 12.98 -9.50 -4.96
C PHE A 578 11.64 -9.51 -5.69
N PHE A 579 11.61 -9.94 -6.96
CA PHE A 579 10.36 -10.03 -7.71
C PHE A 579 9.44 -11.13 -7.18
N GLY A 580 9.99 -12.20 -6.60
CA GLY A 580 9.24 -13.25 -5.91
C GLY A 580 8.48 -12.76 -4.66
N THR A 581 8.91 -11.66 -4.04
CA THR A 581 8.15 -11.02 -2.94
C THR A 581 6.80 -10.47 -3.40
N GLY A 582 6.60 -10.31 -4.71
CA GLY A 582 5.43 -9.69 -5.29
C GLY A 582 5.29 -8.20 -4.95
N THR A 583 6.30 -7.54 -4.39
CA THR A 583 6.13 -6.14 -3.99
C THR A 583 5.73 -5.24 -5.17
N ASN A 584 4.81 -4.32 -4.92
CA ASN A 584 4.39 -3.33 -5.89
C ASN A 584 5.46 -2.28 -6.13
N LEU A 585 6.17 -1.82 -5.11
CA LEU A 585 7.22 -0.83 -5.27
C LEU A 585 8.54 -1.52 -5.60
N GLN A 586 8.89 -1.52 -6.89
CA GLN A 586 10.00 -2.25 -7.46
C GLN A 586 11.19 -1.32 -7.68
N GLU A 587 11.99 -1.09 -6.63
CA GLU A 587 13.12 -0.16 -6.64
C GLU A 587 14.40 -0.78 -7.20
N LEU A 588 15.08 -0.04 -8.07
CA LEU A 588 16.40 -0.38 -8.60
C LEU A 588 17.45 0.64 -8.12
N TYR A 589 18.25 0.27 -7.12
CA TYR A 589 19.44 1.00 -6.67
C TYR A 589 20.68 0.43 -7.36
N VAL A 590 20.68 0.52 -8.69
CA VAL A 590 21.64 -0.16 -9.56
C VAL A 590 22.52 0.86 -10.29
N ALA A 591 23.84 0.70 -10.16
CA ALA A 591 24.80 1.44 -10.96
C ALA A 591 25.00 0.70 -12.31
N PRO A 592 24.69 1.32 -13.47
CA PRO A 592 24.70 0.62 -14.75
C PRO A 592 26.04 -0.03 -15.14
N ASP A 593 27.16 0.54 -14.69
CA ASP A 593 28.50 0.04 -15.01
C ASP A 593 28.89 -1.26 -14.28
N LEU A 594 28.12 -1.64 -13.25
CA LEU A 594 28.30 -2.90 -12.50
C LEU A 594 27.47 -4.05 -13.04
N MET A 595 26.57 -3.78 -13.98
CA MET A 595 25.69 -4.78 -14.56
C MET A 595 26.32 -5.42 -15.80
N THR A 596 26.17 -6.74 -15.93
CA THR A 596 26.59 -7.50 -17.11
C THR A 596 25.37 -7.74 -18.02
N PRO A 597 25.57 -8.15 -19.29
CA PRO A 597 24.43 -8.57 -20.13
C PRO A 597 23.55 -9.63 -19.47
N GLU A 598 24.18 -10.60 -18.79
CA GLU A 598 23.50 -11.67 -18.04
C GLU A 598 22.62 -11.12 -16.91
N THR A 599 23.14 -10.22 -16.07
CA THR A 599 22.33 -9.68 -14.94
C THR A 599 21.27 -8.70 -15.42
N TRP A 600 21.49 -8.00 -16.54
CA TRP A 600 20.44 -7.22 -17.20
C TRP A 600 19.33 -8.10 -17.78
N ASP A 601 19.68 -9.24 -18.40
CA ASP A 601 18.72 -10.21 -18.94
C ASP A 601 17.85 -10.79 -17.81
N ALA A 602 18.47 -11.19 -16.69
CA ALA A 602 17.75 -11.69 -15.51
C ALA A 602 16.82 -10.65 -14.90
N LEU A 603 17.26 -9.38 -14.79
CA LEU A 603 16.44 -8.29 -14.29
C LEU A 603 15.22 -8.06 -15.19
N ALA A 604 15.41 -8.01 -16.51
CA ALA A 604 14.32 -7.80 -17.43
C ALA A 604 13.33 -8.96 -17.45
N GLU A 605 13.82 -10.19 -17.39
CA GLU A 605 12.97 -11.38 -17.32
C GLU A 605 12.10 -11.37 -16.07
N ALA A 606 12.69 -11.12 -14.89
CA ALA A 606 11.94 -11.07 -13.64
C ALA A 606 10.95 -9.91 -13.56
N ALA A 607 11.32 -8.72 -14.09
CA ALA A 607 10.43 -7.57 -14.15
C ALA A 607 9.21 -7.82 -15.05
N ASN A 608 9.42 -8.40 -16.23
CA ASN A 608 8.33 -8.74 -17.15
C ASN A 608 7.44 -9.85 -16.57
N TRP A 609 8.04 -10.90 -15.98
CA TRP A 609 7.29 -11.97 -15.31
C TRP A 609 6.43 -11.41 -14.17
N ALA A 610 6.95 -10.50 -13.34
CA ALA A 610 6.16 -9.90 -12.26
C ALA A 610 5.01 -9.05 -12.81
N ARG A 611 5.23 -8.29 -13.89
CA ARG A 611 4.18 -7.49 -14.52
C ARG A 611 3.11 -8.34 -15.20
N GLU A 612 3.47 -9.47 -15.81
CA GLU A 612 2.53 -10.42 -16.43
C GLU A 612 1.70 -11.20 -15.40
N ASN A 613 2.14 -11.24 -14.14
CA ASN A 613 1.51 -12.02 -13.07
C ASN A 613 1.05 -11.14 -11.90
N PHE A 614 0.89 -9.84 -12.09
CA PHE A 614 0.50 -8.92 -11.01
C PHE A 614 -0.87 -9.28 -10.41
N ASP A 615 -1.79 -9.79 -11.24
CA ASP A 615 -3.11 -10.28 -10.85
C ASP A 615 -3.05 -11.58 -10.02
N VAL A 616 -1.91 -12.27 -10.00
CA VAL A 616 -1.65 -13.39 -9.09
C VAL A 616 -0.89 -12.88 -7.86
N LEU A 617 0.18 -12.10 -8.07
CA LEU A 617 1.05 -11.56 -7.03
C LEU A 617 0.35 -10.57 -6.07
N VAL A 618 -0.84 -10.08 -6.43
CA VAL A 618 -1.71 -9.36 -5.51
C VAL A 618 -2.02 -10.20 -4.25
N ASP A 619 -2.04 -11.53 -4.35
CA ASP A 619 -2.32 -12.44 -3.23
C ASP A 619 -1.05 -12.91 -2.48
N THR A 620 0.11 -12.30 -2.74
CA THR A 620 1.37 -12.75 -2.13
C THR A 620 1.33 -12.72 -0.60
N HIS A 621 1.66 -13.87 0.00
CA HIS A 621 1.74 -14.09 1.44
C HIS A 621 2.95 -14.96 1.79
N TRP A 622 3.33 -14.94 3.07
CA TRP A 622 4.49 -15.65 3.58
C TRP A 622 4.22 -17.14 3.75
N VAL A 623 5.21 -17.98 3.46
CA VAL A 623 5.19 -19.42 3.77
C VAL A 623 6.47 -19.86 4.46
N ALA A 624 6.35 -20.92 5.27
CA ALA A 624 7.46 -21.59 5.94
C ALA A 624 8.19 -20.74 7.00
N GLY A 625 9.52 -20.77 7.03
CA GLY A 625 10.33 -20.41 8.19
C GLY A 625 10.73 -18.93 8.33
N ASP A 626 11.58 -18.69 9.33
CA ASP A 626 12.17 -17.40 9.67
C ASP A 626 13.58 -17.24 9.04
N PRO A 627 13.80 -16.25 8.15
CA PRO A 627 15.09 -16.03 7.50
C PRO A 627 16.22 -15.79 8.49
N ALA A 628 15.95 -15.13 9.61
CA ALA A 628 16.95 -14.79 10.62
C ALA A 628 17.46 -16.02 11.38
N LYS A 629 16.73 -17.14 11.33
CA LYS A 629 17.13 -18.43 11.92
C LYS A 629 17.81 -19.36 10.93
N GLY A 630 17.95 -18.96 9.66
CA GLY A 630 18.49 -19.83 8.60
C GLY A 630 17.50 -20.90 8.13
N GLU A 631 16.21 -20.75 8.41
CA GLU A 631 15.18 -21.69 7.99
C GLU A 631 14.80 -21.45 6.51
N VAL A 632 14.39 -22.50 5.78
CA VAL A 632 13.81 -22.32 4.43
C VAL A 632 12.49 -21.57 4.56
N TYR A 633 12.32 -20.52 3.76
CA TYR A 633 11.14 -19.65 3.76
C TYR A 633 10.73 -19.29 2.34
N GLY A 634 9.60 -18.61 2.20
CA GLY A 634 9.22 -18.13 0.88
C GLY A 634 7.95 -17.32 0.83
N TRP A 635 7.48 -17.15 -0.40
CA TRP A 635 6.27 -16.44 -0.77
C TRP A 635 5.39 -17.34 -1.62
N ALA A 636 4.09 -17.27 -1.38
CA ALA A 636 3.10 -17.94 -2.19
C ALA A 636 2.00 -16.95 -2.59
N SER A 637 1.41 -17.15 -3.76
CA SER A 637 0.23 -16.42 -4.20
C SER A 637 -0.66 -17.30 -5.05
N TRP A 638 -1.96 -17.00 -5.08
CA TRP A 638 -2.93 -17.81 -5.79
C TRP A 638 -4.04 -16.98 -6.42
N SER A 639 -4.44 -17.41 -7.62
CA SER A 639 -5.63 -16.99 -8.35
C SER A 639 -6.28 -18.23 -8.98
N PRO A 640 -7.55 -18.17 -9.44
CA PRO A 640 -8.16 -19.28 -10.16
C PRO A 640 -7.38 -19.75 -11.39
N ARG A 641 -6.64 -18.85 -12.06
CA ARG A 641 -5.88 -19.20 -13.27
C ARG A 641 -4.51 -19.81 -13.00
N LYS A 642 -3.89 -19.48 -11.86
CA LYS A 642 -2.47 -19.76 -11.58
C LYS A 642 -2.14 -19.52 -10.11
N ALA A 643 -1.20 -20.30 -9.57
CA ALA A 643 -0.51 -20.02 -8.31
C ALA A 643 1.00 -19.81 -8.56
N ILE A 644 1.70 -19.17 -7.63
CA ILE A 644 3.14 -18.96 -7.66
C ILE A 644 3.71 -19.35 -6.31
N LEU A 645 4.82 -20.09 -6.31
CA LEU A 645 5.60 -20.44 -5.13
C LEU A 645 7.06 -20.04 -5.35
N VAL A 646 7.60 -19.20 -4.47
CA VAL A 646 9.03 -18.86 -4.44
C VAL A 646 9.60 -19.25 -3.09
N LEU A 647 10.57 -20.16 -3.06
CA LEU A 647 11.25 -20.63 -1.85
C LEU A 647 12.71 -20.22 -1.87
N ARG A 648 13.23 -19.81 -0.71
CA ARG A 648 14.63 -19.48 -0.51
C ARG A 648 15.24 -20.32 0.60
N ASN A 649 16.43 -20.85 0.35
CA ASN A 649 17.30 -21.41 1.37
C ASN A 649 18.37 -20.37 1.79
N PRO A 650 18.28 -19.74 2.97
CA PRO A 650 19.27 -18.76 3.41
C PRO A 650 20.59 -19.37 3.96
N ASP A 651 20.72 -20.70 4.04
CA ASP A 651 21.85 -21.38 4.67
C ASP A 651 22.94 -21.77 3.65
N ASP A 652 24.15 -22.07 4.16
CA ASP A 652 25.31 -22.51 3.38
C ASP A 652 25.32 -24.03 3.14
N LYS A 653 24.21 -24.71 3.45
CA LYS A 653 24.01 -26.15 3.32
C LYS A 653 22.74 -26.46 2.55
N PRO A 654 22.70 -27.58 1.79
CA PRO A 654 21.46 -28.05 1.20
C PRO A 654 20.38 -28.26 2.26
N ALA A 655 19.14 -27.93 1.91
CA ALA A 655 17.99 -28.03 2.80
C ALA A 655 16.82 -28.72 2.09
N ARG A 656 15.85 -29.19 2.90
CA ARG A 656 14.61 -29.78 2.42
C ARG A 656 13.45 -29.14 3.15
N ILE A 657 12.35 -28.92 2.44
CA ILE A 657 11.09 -28.47 3.03
C ILE A 657 9.92 -29.26 2.48
N THR A 658 9.04 -29.71 3.36
CA THR A 658 7.82 -30.41 2.99
C THR A 658 6.63 -29.47 3.13
N LEU A 659 5.91 -29.22 2.03
CA LEU A 659 4.74 -28.34 1.98
C LEU A 659 3.53 -29.05 1.40
N ASP A 660 2.36 -28.80 1.98
CA ASP A 660 1.07 -29.10 1.35
C ASP A 660 0.62 -27.89 0.52
N LEU A 661 0.33 -28.09 -0.78
CA LEU A 661 -0.13 -27.02 -1.65
C LEU A 661 -1.46 -26.38 -1.21
N ALA A 662 -2.34 -27.14 -0.53
CA ALA A 662 -3.57 -26.61 0.02
C ALA A 662 -3.28 -25.50 1.05
N THR A 663 -2.32 -25.76 1.93
CA THR A 663 -1.89 -24.81 2.97
C THR A 663 -1.02 -23.72 2.38
N ALA A 664 -0.05 -24.06 1.53
CA ALA A 664 0.90 -23.11 0.96
C ALA A 664 0.23 -22.06 0.05
N PHE A 665 -0.83 -22.43 -0.66
CA PHE A 665 -1.61 -21.48 -1.48
C PHE A 665 -2.88 -20.98 -0.78
N GLU A 666 -3.10 -21.35 0.50
CA GLU A 666 -4.32 -21.08 1.26
C GLU A 666 -5.60 -21.36 0.44
N LEU A 667 -5.67 -22.49 -0.27
CA LEU A 667 -6.72 -22.73 -1.28
C LEU A 667 -8.14 -22.54 -0.72
N PRO A 668 -9.01 -21.74 -1.35
CA PRO A 668 -10.42 -21.67 -0.98
C PRO A 668 -11.16 -22.94 -1.38
N ASP A 669 -12.33 -23.15 -0.79
CA ASP A 669 -13.20 -24.25 -1.16
C ASP A 669 -13.58 -24.15 -2.66
N GLY A 670 -13.53 -25.28 -3.37
CA GLY A 670 -13.78 -25.34 -4.82
C GLY A 670 -12.57 -25.01 -5.70
N ALA A 671 -11.43 -24.60 -5.13
CA ALA A 671 -10.19 -24.40 -5.91
C ALA A 671 -9.69 -25.71 -6.54
N ALA A 672 -8.93 -25.58 -7.64
CA ALA A 672 -8.25 -26.73 -8.25
C ALA A 672 -7.36 -27.45 -7.22
N GLN A 673 -7.37 -28.78 -7.24
CA GLN A 673 -6.66 -29.62 -6.26
C GLN A 673 -5.36 -30.20 -6.80
N GLN A 674 -5.04 -29.98 -8.07
CA GLN A 674 -3.85 -30.52 -8.70
C GLN A 674 -3.22 -29.44 -9.58
N TYR A 675 -1.90 -29.32 -9.49
CA TYR A 675 -1.13 -28.29 -10.19
C TYR A 675 0.08 -28.91 -10.88
N VAL A 676 0.43 -28.32 -12.03
CA VAL A 676 1.70 -28.52 -12.72
C VAL A 676 2.60 -27.34 -12.37
N LEU A 677 3.69 -27.62 -11.65
CA LEU A 677 4.67 -26.66 -11.18
C LEU A 677 5.85 -26.65 -12.15
N LYS A 678 6.25 -25.47 -12.63
CA LYS A 678 7.41 -25.30 -13.52
C LYS A 678 8.14 -24.00 -13.20
N SER A 679 9.46 -23.98 -13.34
CA SER A 679 10.22 -22.73 -13.26
C SER A 679 9.79 -21.75 -14.36
N PRO A 680 9.61 -20.45 -14.04
CA PRO A 680 9.31 -19.44 -15.04
C PRO A 680 10.54 -18.98 -15.83
N TRP A 681 11.76 -19.36 -15.40
CA TRP A 681 12.99 -18.84 -15.96
C TRP A 681 13.43 -19.59 -17.22
N LYS A 682 13.91 -18.85 -18.22
CA LYS A 682 14.39 -19.41 -19.50
C LYS A 682 15.50 -20.44 -19.34
N GLU A 683 16.39 -20.25 -18.38
CA GLU A 683 17.49 -21.19 -18.14
C GLU A 683 17.01 -22.57 -17.66
N ASP A 684 15.83 -22.62 -17.04
CA ASP A 684 15.21 -23.84 -16.52
C ASP A 684 14.15 -24.41 -17.51
N ALA A 685 14.09 -23.91 -18.74
CA ALA A 685 13.00 -24.24 -19.68
C ALA A 685 12.93 -25.75 -19.98
N ASP A 686 14.07 -26.43 -19.96
CA ASP A 686 14.23 -27.87 -20.21
C ASP A 686 14.02 -28.73 -18.95
N GLU A 687 13.94 -28.11 -17.76
CA GLU A 687 13.65 -28.84 -16.53
C GLU A 687 12.21 -29.39 -16.54
N PRO A 688 12.01 -30.66 -16.17
CA PRO A 688 10.70 -31.30 -16.25
C PRO A 688 9.74 -30.66 -15.25
N PRO A 689 8.47 -30.44 -15.62
CA PRO A 689 7.49 -29.94 -14.68
C PRO A 689 7.19 -30.99 -13.60
N LEU A 690 6.91 -30.52 -12.39
CA LEU A 690 6.47 -31.34 -11.27
C LEU A 690 4.94 -31.30 -11.19
N THR A 691 4.30 -32.45 -10.96
CA THR A 691 2.86 -32.48 -10.62
C THR A 691 2.69 -32.72 -9.13
N ALA A 692 1.90 -31.87 -8.47
CA ALA A 692 1.59 -31.99 -7.06
C ALA A 692 0.09 -31.77 -6.80
N SER A 693 -0.41 -32.37 -5.71
CA SER A 693 -1.82 -32.32 -5.33
C SER A 693 -1.98 -31.69 -3.95
N ALA A 694 -2.98 -30.84 -3.81
CA ALA A 694 -3.48 -30.36 -2.52
C ALA A 694 -3.85 -31.54 -1.61
N GLY A 695 -3.53 -31.43 -0.31
CA GLY A 695 -3.73 -32.52 0.66
C GLY A 695 -2.64 -33.60 0.63
N ARG A 696 -1.67 -33.51 -0.28
CA ARG A 696 -0.53 -34.44 -0.40
C ARG A 696 0.78 -33.67 -0.29
N PRO A 697 1.40 -33.65 0.90
CA PRO A 697 2.64 -32.92 1.09
C PRO A 697 3.73 -33.34 0.09
N HIS A 698 4.40 -32.36 -0.50
CA HIS A 698 5.53 -32.53 -1.41
C HIS A 698 6.82 -32.00 -0.77
N THR A 699 7.94 -32.69 -0.97
CA THR A 699 9.24 -32.27 -0.44
C THR A 699 10.07 -31.62 -1.53
N PHE A 700 10.36 -30.34 -1.35
CA PHE A 700 11.27 -29.57 -2.18
C PHE A 700 12.70 -29.67 -1.62
N GLU A 701 13.67 -29.88 -2.50
CA GLU A 701 15.09 -29.84 -2.18
C GLU A 701 15.68 -28.52 -2.69
N LEU A 702 16.46 -27.83 -1.85
CA LEU A 702 17.08 -26.56 -2.18
C LEU A 702 18.58 -26.64 -1.94
N GLN A 703 19.36 -26.15 -2.90
CA GLN A 703 20.81 -25.98 -2.74
C GLN A 703 21.13 -24.83 -1.75
N PRO A 704 22.37 -24.70 -1.26
CA PRO A 704 22.77 -23.51 -0.52
C PRO A 704 22.42 -22.23 -1.27
N PHE A 705 21.79 -21.26 -0.60
CA PHE A 705 21.44 -19.94 -1.17
C PHE A 705 20.45 -19.95 -2.35
N ASP A 706 19.81 -21.09 -2.60
CA ASP A 706 18.92 -21.28 -3.74
C ASP A 706 17.63 -20.45 -3.64
N VAL A 707 17.11 -20.03 -4.79
CA VAL A 707 15.85 -19.28 -4.95
C VAL A 707 14.98 -20.01 -5.97
N LEU A 708 14.29 -21.05 -5.51
CA LEU A 708 13.40 -21.86 -6.31
C LEU A 708 12.12 -21.09 -6.60
N SER A 709 11.83 -20.79 -7.88
CA SER A 709 10.59 -20.11 -8.30
C SER A 709 9.77 -21.05 -9.16
N LEU A 710 8.47 -21.19 -8.86
CA LEU A 710 7.59 -22.14 -9.53
C LEU A 710 6.25 -21.45 -9.86
N ASP A 711 5.93 -21.43 -11.15
CA ASP A 711 4.59 -21.21 -11.65
C ASP A 711 3.79 -22.51 -11.50
N ALA A 712 2.65 -22.46 -10.83
CA ALA A 712 1.76 -23.60 -10.62
C ALA A 712 0.46 -23.40 -11.42
N LEU A 713 0.33 -24.11 -12.53
CA LEU A 713 -0.87 -24.09 -13.37
C LEU A 713 -1.86 -25.16 -12.93
N PRO A 714 -3.16 -24.83 -12.74
CA PRO A 714 -4.15 -25.81 -12.37
C PRO A 714 -4.32 -26.88 -13.47
N VAL A 715 -4.34 -28.15 -13.09
CA VAL A 715 -4.72 -29.23 -13.99
C VAL A 715 -6.23 -29.17 -14.17
N VAL A 716 -6.69 -28.75 -15.35
CA VAL A 716 -8.11 -28.78 -15.69
C VAL A 716 -8.54 -30.24 -15.81
N GLY A 717 -9.25 -30.74 -14.79
CA GLY A 717 -9.93 -32.03 -14.88
C GLY A 717 -11.11 -31.94 -15.83
N ALA A 718 -11.29 -32.96 -16.67
CA ALA A 718 -12.43 -33.15 -17.58
C ALA A 718 -13.75 -33.45 -16.84
N ASN A 719 -14.06 -32.73 -15.76
CA ASN A 719 -15.29 -32.86 -14.98
C ASN A 719 -15.98 -31.48 -14.85
N ALA A 720 -16.46 -30.98 -15.97
CA ALA A 720 -17.58 -30.04 -16.05
C ALA A 720 -18.53 -30.61 -17.10
N GLY A 721 -19.26 -31.66 -16.71
CA GLY A 721 -20.13 -32.42 -17.59
C GLY A 721 -20.87 -33.48 -16.81
N GLU A 722 -21.85 -33.05 -16.02
CA GLU A 722 -23.25 -33.52 -16.01
C GLU A 722 -24.08 -32.75 -14.98
#